data_AF-A0A2S6A2G4-F1
#
_entry.id   AF-A0A2S6A2G4-F1
#
_cell.length_a   1.000
_cell.length_b   1.000
_cell.length_c   1.000
_cell.angle_alpha   90.00
_cell.angle_beta   90.00
_cell.angle_gamma   90.00
#
_symmetry.space_group_name_H-M   'P 1'
#
loop_
_entity.id
_entity.type
_entity.pdbx_description
1 polymer ?
#
loop_
_entity_poly.entity_id
_entity_poly.type
_entity_poly.pdbx_seq_one_letter_code
_entity_poly.pdbx_strand_id
1 'polypeptide(L)'
;MTSVRAPERSGAEGDFWDTARWRPAVVAGRWARCLGASRGRRVAAWLLLTVLLLFVAPIGVGAVASAQSRTDAAGASTIDAIGWMDVRDSSGTAVSDYVFATNHGSLLHPGNTALSTVLDLEFAGFMAIAVTAIWLIGYAISFRWLQLVSVPLTEVADTLAGQIGTPMVMTVAASVGAFFVAWFVLRGLFSKATLQVLTMLAVALFGVGYLAHPMADVLSPHGLLAEGRDVGVAVAAGLNGDANPNPQSVIATMENTLADNFVRHPLQVWNFGHVVDRSPACRAEWSAGVAAGSDARVASGMQRCGDTAAYTKSQNPNAGQVCTGLLLLLFAAVLLLFGVYLSGKIVVAAAEAIYHAFMAIFGFAAGGFVYGPTQTFLVRNLVDAFVSAGKMVAFTIYLGVYALVLDDLFRQTPGQGMEVIFVGGAVMVVGVVLLRRVGKNVAARGNQAVARIGSVLAGGQAGAGGAAAATAAGAPSGSERLLTALAAINTVNANPVAEYMMGRRRFPLSSRSRLRQDAETANMRIAAESGRRGWILNYNRTREQIIDSARSAAGEYGHTPLGAAVAVDRVVDRGGGLGDADSALTSAGFTDKQMRLDAIRAYNYRTSWGPNMWDGDKHLGQAIASMNVLKLGRTPANVALFQRTAHRLANRRFADPQLRFSSFDAEEQALLRAYFANPSKPVIERINQVATGSATTLPGITGTVEPERAALMNRFINVHLSRSYLAAAQAEDLPAASEILRKMALPEYWLGTSKLTPSKAIPTF
;
A
#
# COMPACT_ATOMS: atom_id res chain seq x y z
N MET A 1 43.26 -44.13 30.77
CA MET A 1 44.45 -43.96 29.91
C MET A 1 44.02 -44.15 28.46
N THR A 2 43.91 -43.07 27.69
CA THR A 2 44.13 -43.04 26.23
C THR A 2 44.13 -41.57 25.80
N SER A 3 45.05 -41.25 24.89
CA SER A 3 45.68 -39.95 24.69
C SER A 3 44.88 -38.95 23.86
N VAL A 4 45.00 -37.67 24.25
CA VAL A 4 44.64 -36.49 23.46
C VAL A 4 45.55 -36.36 22.23
N ARG A 5 44.97 -36.15 21.04
CA ARG A 5 45.70 -35.75 19.82
C ARG A 5 45.07 -34.45 19.29
N ALA A 6 45.91 -33.42 19.14
CA ALA A 6 45.54 -32.10 18.62
C ALA A 6 45.37 -32.11 17.09
N PRO A 7 44.51 -31.26 16.50
CA PRO A 7 44.46 -31.06 15.05
C PRO A 7 45.45 -29.97 14.62
N GLU A 8 46.31 -30.32 13.67
CA GLU A 8 47.24 -29.43 12.96
C GLU A 8 46.50 -28.32 12.20
N ARG A 9 47.03 -27.10 12.30
CA ARG A 9 46.82 -26.01 11.35
C ARG A 9 47.89 -26.11 10.26
N SER A 10 47.51 -26.27 9.01
CA SER A 10 48.33 -25.85 7.86
C SER A 10 47.44 -25.61 6.63
N GLY A 11 47.64 -24.46 5.97
CA GLY A 11 47.09 -24.18 4.63
C GLY A 11 46.19 -22.95 4.48
N ALA A 12 46.61 -21.75 4.93
CA ALA A 12 45.91 -20.48 4.61
C ALA A 12 46.73 -19.51 3.74
N GLU A 13 47.95 -19.88 3.30
CA GLU A 13 48.85 -18.97 2.55
C GLU A 13 49.10 -19.34 1.08
N GLY A 14 48.52 -20.44 0.58
CA GLY A 14 48.69 -20.86 -0.83
C GLY A 14 47.65 -20.33 -1.82
N ASP A 15 46.51 -19.82 -1.34
CA ASP A 15 45.30 -19.63 -2.17
C ASP A 15 45.19 -18.25 -2.86
N PHE A 16 46.13 -17.33 -2.61
CA PHE A 16 46.10 -15.96 -3.15
C PHE A 16 46.87 -15.83 -4.49
N TRP A 17 47.78 -16.76 -4.80
CA TRP A 17 48.68 -16.69 -5.96
C TRP A 17 48.28 -17.58 -7.15
N ASP A 18 47.07 -18.15 -7.13
CA ASP A 18 46.59 -18.98 -8.22
C ASP A 18 46.21 -18.14 -9.45
N THR A 19 47.06 -18.18 -10.48
CA THR A 19 46.88 -17.46 -11.76
C THR A 19 45.64 -17.91 -12.53
N ALA A 20 45.09 -19.09 -12.22
CA ALA A 20 43.82 -19.57 -12.79
C ALA A 20 42.62 -18.71 -12.33
N ARG A 21 42.73 -18.02 -11.19
CA ARG A 21 41.67 -17.18 -10.59
C ARG A 21 41.48 -15.84 -11.29
N TRP A 22 42.50 -15.34 -11.99
CA TRP A 22 42.51 -14.06 -12.70
C TRP A 22 42.25 -14.19 -14.21
N ARG A 23 41.94 -15.40 -14.70
CA ARG A 23 41.57 -15.60 -16.10
C ARG A 23 40.30 -14.80 -16.43
N PRO A 24 40.28 -14.02 -17.52
CA PRO A 24 39.19 -13.07 -17.82
C PRO A 24 37.83 -13.75 -17.91
N ALA A 25 37.76 -15.00 -18.39
CA ALA A 25 36.52 -15.79 -18.42
C ALA A 25 35.97 -16.13 -17.02
N VAL A 26 36.84 -16.36 -16.03
CA VAL A 26 36.46 -16.71 -14.65
C VAL A 26 36.05 -15.44 -13.87
N VAL A 27 36.72 -14.32 -14.13
CA VAL A 27 36.37 -12.99 -13.59
C VAL A 27 35.03 -12.52 -14.18
N ALA A 28 34.82 -12.66 -15.49
CA ALA A 28 33.55 -12.36 -16.16
C ALA A 28 32.41 -13.25 -15.64
N GLY A 29 32.66 -14.54 -15.42
CA GLY A 29 31.70 -15.47 -14.84
C GLY A 29 31.34 -15.17 -13.37
N ARG A 30 32.25 -14.55 -12.61
CA ARG A 30 31.98 -14.06 -11.24
C ARG A 30 31.23 -12.74 -11.27
N TRP A 31 31.58 -11.82 -12.15
CA TRP A 31 30.85 -10.58 -12.36
C TRP A 31 29.41 -10.85 -12.80
N ALA A 32 29.20 -11.76 -13.75
CA ALA A 32 27.86 -12.17 -14.19
C ALA A 32 27.01 -12.79 -13.06
N ARG A 33 27.62 -13.63 -12.20
CA ARG A 33 26.95 -14.21 -11.03
C ARG A 33 26.69 -13.18 -9.92
N CYS A 34 27.61 -12.25 -9.69
CA CYS A 34 27.49 -11.20 -8.67
C CYS A 34 26.49 -10.12 -9.08
N LEU A 35 26.43 -9.77 -10.37
CA LEU A 35 25.39 -8.95 -11.00
C LEU A 35 24.04 -9.68 -11.06
N GLY A 36 24.03 -11.02 -10.96
CA GLY A 36 22.82 -11.83 -10.92
C GLY A 36 22.03 -11.76 -9.61
N ALA A 37 22.70 -11.46 -8.49
CA ALA A 37 22.20 -11.78 -7.15
C ALA A 37 21.27 -10.73 -6.50
N SER A 38 21.18 -9.49 -7.00
CA SER A 38 20.21 -8.52 -6.46
C SER A 38 19.79 -7.45 -7.47
N ARG A 39 18.48 -7.15 -7.51
CA ARG A 39 17.89 -6.08 -8.36
C ARG A 39 18.57 -4.72 -8.14
N GLY A 40 19.02 -4.42 -6.92
CA GLY A 40 19.70 -3.16 -6.58
C GLY A 40 21.08 -3.01 -7.24
N ARG A 41 21.88 -4.09 -7.32
CA ARG A 41 23.20 -4.05 -7.95
C ARG A 41 23.15 -4.05 -9.47
N ARG A 42 22.12 -4.65 -10.08
CA ARG A 42 21.86 -4.51 -11.52
C ARG A 42 21.52 -3.07 -11.89
N VAL A 43 20.68 -2.41 -11.08
CA VAL A 43 20.37 -0.99 -11.28
C VAL A 43 21.63 -0.14 -11.07
N ALA A 44 22.43 -0.41 -10.05
CA ALA A 44 23.69 0.32 -9.83
C ALA A 44 24.71 0.10 -10.97
N ALA A 45 24.83 -1.12 -11.49
CA ALA A 45 25.71 -1.42 -12.62
C ALA A 45 25.19 -0.83 -13.94
N TRP A 46 23.88 -0.83 -14.17
CA TRP A 46 23.27 -0.14 -15.30
C TRP A 46 23.42 1.38 -15.19
N LEU A 47 23.33 1.95 -13.99
CA LEU A 47 23.58 3.37 -13.73
C LEU A 47 25.05 3.72 -13.92
N LEU A 48 25.98 2.90 -13.45
CA LEU A 48 27.42 3.10 -13.69
C LEU A 48 27.77 2.93 -15.17
N LEU A 49 27.15 1.98 -15.85
CA LEU A 49 27.38 1.74 -17.27
C LEU A 49 26.74 2.82 -18.12
N THR A 50 25.56 3.35 -17.77
CA THR A 50 24.97 4.52 -18.44
C THR A 50 25.75 5.78 -18.13
N VAL A 51 26.21 6.02 -16.90
CA VAL A 51 27.14 7.12 -16.59
C VAL A 51 28.42 6.97 -17.42
N LEU A 52 29.03 5.79 -17.48
CA LEU A 52 30.21 5.55 -18.31
C LEU A 52 29.94 5.78 -19.81
N LEU A 53 28.83 5.27 -20.35
CA LEU A 53 28.45 5.47 -21.76
C LEU A 53 28.13 6.94 -22.06
N LEU A 54 27.59 7.65 -21.07
CA LEU A 54 27.20 9.05 -21.16
C LEU A 54 28.35 10.01 -20.86
N PHE A 55 29.44 9.54 -20.25
CA PHE A 55 30.73 10.24 -20.21
C PHE A 55 31.55 9.98 -21.47
N VAL A 56 31.56 8.74 -21.98
CA VAL A 56 32.40 8.36 -23.13
C VAL A 56 31.80 8.79 -24.48
N ALA A 57 30.47 8.79 -24.64
CA ALA A 57 29.83 9.19 -25.89
C ALA A 57 29.96 10.70 -26.21
N PRO A 58 29.79 11.64 -25.25
CA PRO A 58 30.03 13.06 -25.51
C PRO A 58 31.51 13.41 -25.64
N ILE A 59 32.42 12.63 -25.05
CA ILE A 59 33.87 12.76 -25.32
C ILE A 59 34.17 12.37 -26.78
N GLY A 60 33.52 11.33 -27.30
CA GLY A 60 33.63 10.94 -28.72
C GLY A 60 33.03 11.96 -29.70
N VAL A 61 31.91 12.60 -29.34
CA VAL A 61 31.23 13.63 -30.16
C VAL A 61 31.89 15.01 -30.01
N GLY A 62 32.38 15.37 -28.82
CA GLY A 62 33.14 16.60 -28.57
C GLY A 62 34.52 16.61 -29.22
N ALA A 63 35.17 15.45 -29.31
CA ALA A 63 36.43 15.31 -30.04
C ALA A 63 36.27 15.54 -31.55
N VAL A 64 35.16 15.09 -32.17
CA VAL A 64 34.89 15.38 -33.60
C VAL A 64 34.44 16.83 -33.85
N ALA A 65 33.75 17.47 -32.89
CA ALA A 65 33.40 18.90 -32.99
C ALA A 65 34.63 19.81 -32.87
N SER A 66 35.58 19.50 -31.97
CA SER A 66 36.85 20.23 -31.81
C SER A 66 37.84 20.05 -32.97
N ALA A 67 37.59 19.09 -33.87
CA ALA A 67 38.41 18.86 -35.06
C ALA A 67 37.99 19.74 -36.26
N GLN A 68 36.73 20.22 -36.30
CA GLN A 68 36.22 21.07 -37.38
C GLN A 68 36.43 22.58 -37.14
N SER A 69 36.66 23.02 -35.91
CA SER A 69 36.87 24.45 -35.58
C SER A 69 38.30 24.96 -35.79
N ARG A 70 39.20 24.17 -36.40
CA ARG A 70 40.59 24.60 -36.65
C ARG A 70 40.73 25.59 -37.81
N THR A 71 39.67 25.85 -38.59
CA THR A 71 39.79 26.67 -39.81
C THR A 71 39.01 27.98 -39.85
N ASP A 72 38.09 28.28 -38.93
CA ASP A 72 37.35 29.54 -38.96
C ASP A 72 37.53 30.32 -37.65
N ALA A 73 38.24 31.45 -37.77
CA ALA A 73 38.36 32.59 -36.86
C ALA A 73 38.29 32.34 -35.34
N ALA A 74 39.36 32.72 -34.64
CA ALA A 74 39.39 32.90 -33.19
C ALA A 74 38.11 33.61 -32.67
N GLY A 75 37.31 32.92 -31.86
CA GLY A 75 36.34 33.56 -30.96
C GLY A 75 34.87 33.15 -31.01
N ALA A 76 34.45 32.09 -31.72
CA ALA A 76 33.05 31.63 -31.68
C ALA A 76 32.93 30.13 -31.35
N SER A 77 32.71 29.82 -30.08
CA SER A 77 32.45 28.47 -29.57
C SER A 77 30.98 28.30 -29.17
N THR A 78 30.06 28.65 -30.07
CA THR A 78 28.63 28.30 -29.94
C THR A 78 28.43 26.81 -30.22
N ILE A 79 27.72 26.09 -29.35
CA ILE A 79 27.49 24.65 -29.50
C ILE A 79 26.24 24.43 -30.35
N ASP A 80 26.41 24.38 -31.68
CA ASP A 80 25.30 24.21 -32.64
C ASP A 80 24.51 22.90 -32.41
N ALA A 81 25.18 21.85 -31.92
CA ALA A 81 24.59 20.53 -31.67
C ALA A 81 23.46 20.51 -30.62
N ILE A 82 23.37 21.52 -29.74
CA ILE A 82 22.31 21.65 -28.72
C ILE A 82 21.33 22.80 -29.02
N GLY A 83 21.54 23.57 -30.09
CA GLY A 83 20.68 24.71 -30.45
C GLY A 83 19.23 24.34 -30.74
N TRP A 84 18.98 23.11 -31.20
CA TRP A 84 17.61 22.61 -31.45
C TRP A 84 16.76 22.44 -30.17
N MET A 85 17.39 22.44 -28.99
CA MET A 85 16.70 22.29 -27.70
C MET A 85 16.04 23.59 -27.23
N ASP A 86 16.47 24.76 -27.74
CA ASP A 86 15.93 26.12 -27.43
C ASP A 86 15.69 26.39 -25.93
N VAL A 87 16.58 25.90 -25.07
CA VAL A 87 16.55 26.19 -23.63
C VAL A 87 17.03 27.63 -23.41
N ARG A 88 16.23 28.43 -22.68
CA ARG A 88 16.53 29.83 -22.39
C ARG A 88 16.71 30.08 -20.90
N ASP A 89 17.48 31.10 -20.57
CA ASP A 89 17.66 31.60 -19.22
C ASP A 89 16.63 32.69 -18.87
N SER A 90 16.60 33.17 -17.62
CA SER A 90 15.65 34.23 -17.22
C SER A 90 15.87 35.58 -17.90
N SER A 91 17.03 35.78 -18.53
CA SER A 91 17.33 36.97 -19.34
C SER A 91 16.90 36.82 -20.81
N GLY A 92 16.30 35.68 -21.19
CA GLY A 92 15.87 35.38 -22.56
C GLY A 92 17.00 34.96 -23.49
N THR A 93 18.23 34.78 -22.97
CA THR A 93 19.40 34.36 -23.73
C THR A 93 19.36 32.84 -23.92
N ALA A 94 19.64 32.36 -25.12
CA ALA A 94 19.70 30.93 -25.38
C ALA A 94 20.94 30.33 -24.72
N VAL A 95 20.77 29.21 -24.02
CA VAL A 95 21.86 28.56 -23.30
C VAL A 95 22.89 27.96 -24.26
N SER A 96 22.52 27.70 -25.52
CA SER A 96 23.42 27.29 -26.61
C SER A 96 24.49 28.32 -26.95
N ASP A 97 24.23 29.60 -26.66
CA ASP A 97 25.09 30.72 -27.03
C ASP A 97 26.15 31.01 -25.96
N TYR A 98 26.12 30.26 -24.85
CA TYR A 98 27.06 30.43 -23.75
C TYR A 98 28.48 30.09 -24.21
N VAL A 99 29.43 30.92 -23.81
CA VAL A 99 30.85 30.77 -24.13
C VAL A 99 31.69 30.74 -22.85
N PHE A 100 32.74 29.94 -22.84
CA PHE A 100 33.72 29.93 -21.75
C PHE A 100 34.76 31.02 -22.00
N ALA A 101 34.61 32.18 -21.33
CA ALA A 101 35.55 33.29 -21.48
C ALA A 101 36.92 32.99 -20.84
N THR A 102 37.88 32.51 -21.62
CA THR A 102 39.25 32.22 -21.17
C THR A 102 40.26 32.74 -22.17
N ASN A 103 41.47 33.06 -21.71
CA ASN A 103 42.55 33.42 -22.62
C ASN A 103 43.13 32.15 -23.28
N HIS A 104 42.85 31.97 -24.56
CA HIS A 104 43.30 30.82 -25.37
C HIS A 104 44.83 30.78 -25.63
N GLY A 105 45.58 31.77 -25.12
CA GLY A 105 47.03 31.84 -25.24
C GLY A 105 47.51 32.28 -26.61
N SER A 106 48.83 32.48 -26.74
CA SER A 106 49.51 32.81 -28.00
C SER A 106 50.59 31.77 -28.30
N LEU A 107 51.18 31.80 -29.50
CA LEU A 107 52.30 30.91 -29.90
C LEU A 107 53.49 30.88 -28.91
N LEU A 108 53.58 31.86 -28.01
CA LEU A 108 54.65 32.02 -27.02
C LEU A 108 54.30 31.44 -25.63
N HIS A 109 53.06 30.97 -25.41
CA HIS A 109 52.61 30.35 -24.16
C HIS A 109 51.84 29.03 -24.40
N PRO A 110 52.52 27.96 -24.87
CA PRO A 110 51.88 26.70 -25.26
C PRO A 110 51.14 25.98 -24.11
N GLY A 111 51.53 26.21 -22.85
CA GLY A 111 50.85 25.66 -21.68
C GLY A 111 49.42 26.18 -21.49
N ASN A 112 49.17 27.45 -21.82
CA ASN A 112 47.84 28.05 -21.71
C ASN A 112 46.92 27.55 -22.84
N THR A 113 47.47 27.31 -24.03
CA THR A 113 46.73 26.70 -25.15
C THR A 113 46.31 25.26 -24.83
N ALA A 114 47.19 24.45 -24.22
CA ALA A 114 46.84 23.09 -23.79
C ALA A 114 45.75 23.08 -22.70
N LEU A 115 45.84 23.97 -21.70
CA LEU A 115 44.82 24.09 -20.65
C LEU A 115 43.49 24.60 -21.17
N SER A 116 43.49 25.63 -22.03
CA SER A 116 42.27 26.16 -22.65
C SER A 116 41.55 25.11 -23.50
N THR A 117 42.28 24.30 -24.27
CA THR A 117 41.69 23.21 -25.08
C THR A 117 40.97 22.18 -24.20
N VAL A 118 41.55 21.82 -23.04
CA VAL A 118 40.92 20.89 -22.09
C VAL A 118 39.67 21.53 -21.46
N LEU A 119 39.75 22.80 -21.08
CA LEU A 119 38.62 23.54 -20.52
C LEU A 119 37.47 23.69 -21.54
N ASP A 120 37.78 23.92 -22.81
CA ASP A 120 36.78 24.02 -23.89
C ASP A 120 36.06 22.67 -24.11
N LEU A 121 36.80 21.56 -24.09
CA LEU A 121 36.23 20.22 -24.20
C LEU A 121 35.34 19.89 -23.00
N GLU A 122 35.80 20.23 -21.80
CA GLU A 122 35.06 20.05 -20.55
C GLU A 122 33.78 20.90 -20.53
N PHE A 123 33.86 22.14 -21.02
CA PHE A 123 32.74 23.05 -21.16
C PHE A 123 31.70 22.50 -22.13
N ALA A 124 32.14 22.02 -23.30
CA ALA A 124 31.24 21.39 -24.27
C ALA A 124 30.51 20.17 -23.68
N GLY A 125 31.22 19.32 -22.93
CA GLY A 125 30.62 18.19 -22.22
C GLY A 125 29.61 18.61 -21.14
N PHE A 126 29.95 19.62 -20.33
CA PHE A 126 29.06 20.15 -19.30
C PHE A 126 27.78 20.71 -19.90
N MET A 127 27.89 21.55 -20.93
CA MET A 127 26.75 22.15 -21.62
C MET A 127 25.87 21.07 -22.27
N ALA A 128 26.47 20.12 -22.98
CA ALA A 128 25.72 19.02 -23.61
C ALA A 128 24.90 18.22 -22.59
N ILE A 129 25.48 17.88 -21.44
CA ILE A 129 24.80 17.09 -20.40
C ILE A 129 23.73 17.91 -19.68
N ALA A 130 24.07 19.13 -19.24
CA ALA A 130 23.17 19.96 -18.44
C ALA A 130 21.97 20.46 -19.26
N VAL A 131 22.19 20.95 -20.49
CA VAL A 131 21.11 21.42 -21.37
C VAL A 131 20.19 20.27 -21.76
N THR A 132 20.74 19.09 -22.08
CA THR A 132 19.92 17.89 -22.36
C THR A 132 19.05 17.52 -21.15
N ALA A 133 19.57 17.63 -19.93
CA ALA A 133 18.81 17.32 -18.72
C ALA A 133 17.64 18.26 -18.51
N ILE A 134 17.86 19.56 -18.67
CA ILE A 134 16.83 20.60 -18.52
C ILE A 134 15.78 20.46 -19.61
N TRP A 135 16.22 20.34 -20.87
CA TRP A 135 15.35 20.12 -22.02
C TRP A 135 14.46 18.89 -21.82
N LEU A 136 15.03 17.76 -21.37
CA LEU A 136 14.28 16.53 -21.15
C LEU A 136 13.17 16.71 -20.10
N ILE A 137 13.44 17.45 -19.03
CA ILE A 137 12.47 17.76 -17.97
C ILE A 137 11.34 18.64 -18.54
N GLY A 138 11.68 19.72 -19.23
CA GLY A 138 10.70 20.61 -19.88
C GLY A 138 9.85 19.86 -20.91
N TYR A 139 10.49 19.05 -21.75
CA TYR A 139 9.83 18.21 -22.74
C TYR A 139 8.85 17.21 -22.12
N ALA A 140 9.21 16.57 -21.00
CA ALA A 140 8.33 15.63 -20.31
C ALA A 140 7.06 16.30 -19.74
N ILE A 141 7.19 17.52 -19.21
CA ILE A 141 6.09 18.27 -18.58
C ILE A 141 5.21 18.95 -19.64
N SER A 142 5.80 19.45 -20.73
CA SER A 142 5.06 20.12 -21.80
C SER A 142 4.03 19.23 -22.50
N PHE A 143 4.14 17.90 -22.36
CA PHE A 143 3.34 16.88 -23.06
C PHE A 143 3.44 16.93 -24.59
N ARG A 144 4.45 17.61 -25.13
CA ARG A 144 4.74 17.56 -26.57
C ARG A 144 4.96 16.13 -27.06
N TRP A 145 5.56 15.29 -26.22
CA TRP A 145 5.71 13.85 -26.50
C TRP A 145 4.37 13.10 -26.57
N LEU A 146 3.39 13.48 -25.73
CA LEU A 146 2.09 12.84 -25.68
C LEU A 146 1.30 13.18 -26.94
N GLN A 147 1.43 14.41 -27.47
CA GLN A 147 0.80 14.80 -28.74
C GLN A 147 1.24 13.89 -29.90
N LEU A 148 2.52 13.51 -29.96
CA LEU A 148 3.06 12.61 -30.99
C LEU A 148 2.39 11.23 -30.99
N VAL A 149 1.96 10.74 -29.83
CA VAL A 149 1.36 9.39 -29.68
C VAL A 149 -0.16 9.43 -29.52
N SER A 150 -0.74 10.58 -29.18
CA SER A 150 -2.16 10.72 -28.88
C SER A 150 -3.06 10.39 -30.07
N VAL A 151 -2.71 10.88 -31.26
CA VAL A 151 -3.46 10.66 -32.50
C VAL A 151 -3.55 9.17 -32.86
N PRO A 152 -2.42 8.43 -33.03
CA PRO A 152 -2.50 7.01 -33.39
C PRO A 152 -3.18 6.16 -32.31
N LEU A 153 -2.99 6.49 -31.02
CA LEU A 153 -3.66 5.77 -29.94
C LEU A 153 -5.18 5.98 -29.93
N THR A 154 -5.64 7.20 -30.22
CA THR A 154 -7.07 7.52 -30.30
C THR A 154 -7.71 6.79 -31.45
N GLU A 155 -7.07 6.76 -32.62
CA GLU A 155 -7.57 6.04 -33.80
C GLU A 155 -7.69 4.52 -33.56
N VAL A 156 -6.69 3.91 -32.93
CA VAL A 156 -6.73 2.48 -32.55
C VAL A 156 -7.85 2.22 -31.54
N ALA A 157 -8.03 3.10 -30.56
CA ALA A 157 -9.06 2.95 -29.54
C ALA A 157 -10.47 3.13 -30.11
N ASP A 158 -10.68 4.10 -31.01
CA ASP A 158 -11.95 4.34 -31.70
C ASP A 158 -12.31 3.14 -32.60
N THR A 159 -11.32 2.59 -33.33
CA THR A 159 -11.51 1.39 -34.15
C THR A 159 -11.89 0.18 -33.29
N LEU A 160 -11.20 -0.02 -32.17
CA LEU A 160 -11.47 -1.12 -31.24
C LEU A 160 -12.85 -0.97 -30.58
N ALA A 161 -13.21 0.24 -30.13
CA ALA A 161 -14.51 0.53 -29.54
C ALA A 161 -15.64 0.34 -30.57
N GLY A 162 -15.44 0.72 -31.82
CA GLY A 162 -16.39 0.45 -32.91
C GLY A 162 -16.62 -1.04 -33.16
N GLN A 163 -15.58 -1.89 -33.04
CA GLN A 163 -15.70 -3.33 -33.23
C GLN A 163 -16.35 -4.06 -32.04
N ILE A 164 -15.99 -3.68 -30.82
CA ILE A 164 -16.44 -4.38 -29.60
C ILE A 164 -17.76 -3.78 -29.08
N GLY A 165 -17.95 -2.48 -29.24
CA GLY A 165 -19.13 -1.72 -28.82
C GLY A 165 -20.36 -1.90 -29.71
N THR A 166 -20.45 -2.99 -30.46
CA THR A 166 -21.63 -3.23 -31.30
C THR A 166 -22.87 -3.38 -30.42
N PRO A 167 -24.04 -2.87 -30.86
CA PRO A 167 -25.30 -3.03 -30.12
C PRO A 167 -25.58 -4.49 -29.75
N MET A 168 -25.14 -5.44 -30.60
CA MET A 168 -25.28 -6.87 -30.36
C MET A 168 -24.53 -7.33 -29.09
N VAL A 169 -23.26 -6.95 -28.94
CA VAL A 169 -22.44 -7.33 -27.76
C VAL A 169 -23.01 -6.71 -26.48
N MET A 170 -23.40 -5.43 -26.53
CA MET A 170 -24.02 -4.76 -25.38
C MET A 170 -25.35 -5.41 -24.99
N THR A 171 -26.18 -5.78 -25.97
CA THR A 171 -27.48 -6.43 -25.70
C THR A 171 -27.28 -7.81 -25.08
N VAL A 172 -26.33 -8.60 -25.58
CA VAL A 172 -25.98 -9.91 -24.99
C VAL A 172 -25.44 -9.75 -23.58
N ALA A 173 -24.50 -8.82 -23.36
CA ALA A 173 -23.93 -8.56 -22.04
C ALA A 173 -24.98 -8.08 -21.03
N ALA A 174 -25.88 -7.19 -21.46
CA ALA A 174 -27.01 -6.72 -20.66
C ALA A 174 -27.97 -7.87 -20.31
N SER A 175 -28.23 -8.77 -21.25
CA SER A 175 -29.09 -9.96 -21.02
C SER A 175 -28.49 -10.89 -19.96
N VAL A 176 -27.17 -11.13 -20.01
CA VAL A 176 -26.46 -11.91 -18.98
C VAL A 176 -26.51 -11.20 -17.62
N GLY A 177 -26.33 -9.88 -17.59
CA GLY A 177 -26.49 -9.09 -16.37
C GLY A 177 -27.89 -9.20 -15.76
N ALA A 178 -28.93 -9.09 -16.58
CA ALA A 178 -30.33 -9.22 -16.18
C ALA A 178 -30.65 -10.61 -15.60
N PHE A 179 -30.04 -11.66 -16.15
CA PHE A 179 -30.15 -13.02 -15.60
C PHE A 179 -29.64 -13.10 -14.14
N PHE A 180 -28.50 -12.49 -13.82
CA PHE A 180 -27.99 -12.46 -12.44
C PHE A 180 -28.87 -11.63 -11.50
N VAL A 181 -29.45 -10.53 -11.97
CA VAL A 181 -30.44 -9.75 -11.21
C VAL A 181 -31.63 -10.63 -10.86
N ALA A 182 -32.23 -11.30 -11.86
CA ALA A 182 -33.36 -12.22 -11.66
C ALA A 182 -33.00 -13.34 -10.68
N TRP A 183 -31.81 -13.93 -10.79
CA TRP A 183 -31.32 -14.96 -9.88
C TRP A 183 -31.21 -14.48 -8.43
N PHE A 184 -30.72 -13.26 -8.19
CA PHE A 184 -30.63 -12.70 -6.84
C PHE A 184 -32.01 -12.39 -6.25
N VAL A 185 -32.95 -11.93 -7.06
CA VAL A 185 -34.35 -11.75 -6.64
C VAL A 185 -34.97 -13.08 -6.22
N LEU A 186 -34.78 -14.15 -7.03
CA LEU A 186 -35.27 -15.51 -6.70
C LEU A 186 -34.68 -16.07 -5.41
N ARG A 187 -33.44 -15.70 -5.06
CA ARG A 187 -32.76 -16.12 -3.81
C ARG A 187 -33.08 -15.21 -2.60
N GLY A 188 -33.93 -14.20 -2.75
CA GLY A 188 -34.27 -13.25 -1.69
C GLY A 188 -33.14 -12.25 -1.35
N LEU A 189 -32.14 -12.09 -2.23
CA LEU A 189 -30.97 -11.23 -2.03
C LEU A 189 -31.20 -9.82 -2.63
N PHE A 190 -32.24 -9.12 -2.19
CA PHE A 190 -32.68 -7.83 -2.77
C PHE A 190 -31.60 -6.74 -2.77
N SER A 191 -30.74 -6.69 -1.76
CA SER A 191 -29.64 -5.71 -1.70
C SER A 191 -28.62 -5.92 -2.83
N LYS A 192 -28.30 -7.18 -3.18
CA LYS A 192 -27.38 -7.49 -4.29
C LYS A 192 -28.01 -7.22 -5.65
N ALA A 193 -29.29 -7.54 -5.80
CA ALA A 193 -30.05 -7.24 -7.02
C ALA A 193 -30.11 -5.73 -7.29
N THR A 194 -30.41 -4.92 -6.27
CA THR A 194 -30.46 -3.46 -6.39
C THR A 194 -29.11 -2.87 -6.79
N LEU A 195 -28.02 -3.36 -6.18
CA LEU A 195 -26.67 -2.90 -6.49
C LEU A 195 -26.26 -3.25 -7.92
N GLN A 196 -26.63 -4.44 -8.40
CA GLN A 196 -26.40 -4.86 -9.78
C GLN A 196 -27.20 -4.04 -10.81
N VAL A 197 -28.44 -3.68 -10.49
CA VAL A 197 -29.24 -2.80 -11.37
C VAL A 197 -28.62 -1.42 -11.47
N LEU A 198 -28.19 -0.85 -10.32
CA LEU A 198 -27.49 0.44 -10.29
C LEU A 198 -26.18 0.42 -11.09
N THR A 199 -25.38 -0.64 -10.97
CA THR A 199 -24.13 -0.76 -11.74
C THR A 199 -24.40 -0.90 -13.23
N MET A 200 -25.38 -1.70 -13.65
CA MET A 200 -25.76 -1.81 -15.05
C MET A 200 -26.27 -0.49 -15.63
N LEU A 201 -27.07 0.27 -14.87
CA LEU A 201 -27.55 1.58 -15.29
C LEU A 201 -26.39 2.58 -15.43
N ALA A 202 -25.46 2.59 -14.47
CA ALA A 202 -24.26 3.44 -14.54
C ALA A 202 -23.41 3.08 -15.76
N VAL A 203 -23.15 1.79 -16.00
CA VAL A 203 -22.39 1.32 -17.17
C VAL A 203 -23.09 1.69 -18.48
N ALA A 204 -24.42 1.63 -18.55
CA ALA A 204 -25.17 2.04 -19.74
C ALA A 204 -25.06 3.56 -19.99
N LEU A 205 -25.23 4.38 -18.95
CA LEU A 205 -25.16 5.85 -19.06
C LEU A 205 -23.75 6.33 -19.43
N PHE A 206 -22.72 5.85 -18.73
CA PHE A 206 -21.34 6.26 -18.96
C PHE A 206 -20.71 5.55 -20.17
N GLY A 207 -21.10 4.29 -20.43
CA GLY A 207 -20.52 3.48 -21.49
C GLY A 207 -20.80 4.00 -22.89
N VAL A 208 -21.99 4.55 -23.15
CA VAL A 208 -22.31 5.12 -24.47
C VAL A 208 -21.42 6.34 -24.77
N GLY A 209 -21.25 7.23 -23.80
CA GLY A 209 -20.35 8.38 -23.95
C GLY A 209 -18.89 7.96 -24.08
N TYR A 210 -18.45 7.02 -23.24
CA TYR A 210 -17.07 6.53 -23.26
C TYR A 210 -16.74 5.77 -24.56
N LEU A 211 -17.61 4.90 -25.06
CA LEU A 211 -17.32 4.13 -26.28
C LEU A 211 -17.37 4.97 -27.57
N ALA A 212 -18.02 6.13 -27.54
CA ALA A 212 -18.01 7.03 -28.69
C ALA A 212 -16.61 7.59 -28.95
N HIS A 213 -15.89 7.98 -27.89
CA HIS A 213 -14.52 8.49 -27.95
C HIS A 213 -13.71 8.08 -26.69
N PRO A 214 -13.32 6.80 -26.56
CA PRO A 214 -12.77 6.22 -25.32
C PRO A 214 -11.48 6.86 -24.84
N MET A 215 -10.72 7.50 -25.73
CA MET A 215 -9.47 8.17 -25.39
C MET A 215 -9.58 9.68 -25.32
N ALA A 216 -10.68 10.30 -25.78
CA ALA A 216 -10.81 11.76 -25.77
C ALA A 216 -10.78 12.32 -24.35
N ASP A 217 -11.42 11.65 -23.39
CA ASP A 217 -11.45 12.11 -21.99
C ASP A 217 -10.09 12.06 -21.30
N VAL A 218 -9.13 11.27 -21.81
CA VAL A 218 -7.80 11.09 -21.21
C VAL A 218 -6.70 11.80 -22.00
N LEU A 219 -6.72 11.71 -23.33
CA LEU A 219 -5.68 12.18 -24.25
C LEU A 219 -5.99 13.53 -24.90
N SER A 220 -7.22 14.06 -24.80
CA SER A 220 -7.53 15.35 -25.43
C SER A 220 -6.72 16.50 -24.80
N PRO A 221 -6.58 17.63 -25.50
CA PRO A 221 -5.92 18.82 -24.96
C PRO A 221 -6.51 19.34 -23.63
N HIS A 222 -7.76 18.96 -23.32
CA HIS A 222 -8.46 19.25 -22.06
C HIS A 222 -8.81 17.98 -21.27
N GLY A 223 -8.19 16.85 -21.60
CA GLY A 223 -8.45 15.57 -20.97
C GLY A 223 -7.79 15.46 -19.60
N LEU A 224 -8.12 14.39 -18.88
CA LEU A 224 -7.68 14.11 -17.51
C LEU A 224 -6.18 14.29 -17.29
N LEU A 225 -5.35 13.91 -18.28
CA LEU A 225 -3.90 14.08 -18.17
C LEU A 225 -3.49 15.54 -18.28
N ALA A 226 -4.03 16.27 -19.27
CA ALA A 226 -3.73 17.68 -19.47
C ALA A 226 -4.21 18.53 -18.28
N GLU A 227 -5.44 18.29 -17.81
CA GLU A 227 -6.00 18.96 -16.64
C GLU A 227 -5.19 18.65 -15.36
N GLY A 228 -4.80 17.38 -15.17
CA GLY A 228 -3.94 17.00 -14.05
C GLY A 228 -2.59 17.73 -14.06
N ARG A 229 -1.95 17.85 -15.23
CA ARG A 229 -0.73 18.64 -15.39
C ARG A 229 -1.00 20.10 -15.02
N ASP A 230 -2.04 20.71 -15.59
CA ASP A 230 -2.33 22.13 -15.43
C ASP A 230 -2.64 22.46 -13.97
N VAL A 231 -3.34 21.59 -13.24
CA VAL A 231 -3.53 21.69 -11.78
C VAL A 231 -2.19 21.60 -11.05
N GLY A 232 -1.32 20.66 -11.42
CA GLY A 232 0.00 20.53 -10.81
C GLY A 232 0.87 21.78 -11.02
N VAL A 233 0.82 22.34 -12.22
CA VAL A 233 1.51 23.57 -12.61
C VAL A 233 0.92 24.78 -11.87
N ALA A 234 -0.41 24.87 -11.77
CA ALA A 234 -1.08 25.94 -11.04
C ALA A 234 -0.77 25.93 -9.54
N VAL A 235 -0.71 24.74 -8.92
CA VAL A 235 -0.29 24.60 -7.52
C VAL A 235 1.16 25.03 -7.34
N ALA A 236 2.06 24.62 -8.23
CA ALA A 236 3.45 25.04 -8.18
C ALA A 236 3.61 26.56 -8.37
N ALA A 237 2.84 27.17 -9.27
CA ALA A 237 2.85 28.62 -9.48
C ALA A 237 2.19 29.41 -8.35
N GLY A 238 1.16 28.86 -7.71
CA GLY A 238 0.59 29.44 -6.50
C GLY A 238 1.59 29.49 -5.34
N LEU A 239 2.49 28.50 -5.26
CA LEU A 239 3.63 28.53 -4.33
C LEU A 239 4.68 29.60 -4.72
N ASN A 240 4.72 30.03 -5.99
CA ASN A 240 5.53 31.14 -6.48
C ASN A 240 4.89 32.52 -6.28
N GLY A 241 3.65 32.58 -5.77
CA GLY A 241 2.92 33.84 -5.57
C GLY A 241 2.08 34.29 -6.77
N ASP A 242 2.01 33.50 -7.84
CA ASP A 242 1.19 33.80 -9.01
C ASP A 242 -0.23 33.27 -8.83
N ALA A 243 -1.21 34.18 -8.66
CA ALA A 243 -2.60 33.83 -8.37
C ALA A 243 -3.42 33.41 -9.62
N ASN A 244 -2.92 33.65 -10.84
CA ASN A 244 -3.57 33.23 -12.08
C ASN A 244 -2.54 32.84 -13.16
N PRO A 245 -1.88 31.68 -13.04
CA PRO A 245 -0.79 31.30 -13.91
C PRO A 245 -1.30 30.68 -15.23
N ASN A 246 -0.75 31.10 -16.36
CA ASN A 246 -0.86 30.34 -17.60
C ASN A 246 0.08 29.12 -17.51
N PRO A 247 -0.39 27.87 -17.70
CA PRO A 247 0.46 26.68 -17.56
C PRO A 247 1.72 26.72 -18.44
N GLN A 248 1.64 27.28 -19.65
CA GLN A 248 2.79 27.37 -20.56
C GLN A 248 3.85 28.36 -20.06
N SER A 249 3.43 29.50 -19.48
CA SER A 249 4.38 30.47 -18.94
C SER A 249 5.06 29.95 -17.69
N VAL A 250 4.36 29.18 -16.85
CA VAL A 250 4.98 28.57 -15.66
C VAL A 250 6.02 27.52 -16.04
N ILE A 251 5.74 26.69 -17.05
CA ILE A 251 6.72 25.71 -17.55
C ILE A 251 7.96 26.44 -18.07
N ALA A 252 7.78 27.50 -18.85
CA ALA A 252 8.89 28.34 -19.32
C ALA A 252 9.67 28.98 -18.15
N THR A 253 8.98 29.51 -17.14
CA THR A 253 9.62 30.06 -15.93
C THR A 253 10.39 28.98 -15.16
N MET A 254 9.86 27.76 -15.05
CA MET A 254 10.58 26.64 -14.42
C MET A 254 11.83 26.28 -15.21
N GLU A 255 11.74 26.21 -16.54
CA GLU A 255 12.88 25.94 -17.42
C GLU A 255 13.96 27.02 -17.28
N ASN A 256 13.56 28.30 -17.30
CA ASN A 256 14.46 29.43 -17.08
C ASN A 256 15.14 29.37 -15.71
N THR A 257 14.39 29.04 -14.66
CA THR A 257 14.93 28.89 -13.29
C THR A 257 15.92 27.72 -13.21
N LEU A 258 15.65 26.62 -13.91
CA LEU A 258 16.56 25.49 -13.99
C LEU A 258 17.84 25.86 -14.77
N ALA A 259 17.71 26.59 -15.88
CA ALA A 259 18.84 27.09 -16.67
C ALA A 259 19.74 28.04 -15.86
N ASP A 260 19.14 28.96 -15.12
CA ASP A 260 19.88 29.89 -14.26
C ASP A 260 20.68 29.15 -13.19
N ASN A 261 20.02 28.25 -12.46
CA ASN A 261 20.61 27.58 -11.30
C ASN A 261 21.60 26.47 -11.68
N PHE A 262 21.39 25.79 -12.80
CA PHE A 262 22.21 24.63 -13.19
C PHE A 262 23.23 24.90 -14.28
N VAL A 263 23.07 25.98 -15.05
CA VAL A 263 24.00 26.32 -16.12
C VAL A 263 24.63 27.68 -15.89
N ARG A 264 23.84 28.75 -15.78
CA ARG A 264 24.34 30.13 -15.72
C ARG A 264 25.20 30.41 -14.49
N HIS A 265 24.67 30.21 -13.28
CA HIS A 265 25.41 30.50 -12.06
C HIS A 265 26.63 29.60 -11.88
N PRO A 266 26.56 28.27 -12.11
CA PRO A 266 27.74 27.41 -12.04
C PRO A 266 28.81 27.77 -13.07
N LEU A 267 28.42 28.15 -14.30
CA LEU A 267 29.35 28.60 -15.33
C LEU A 267 30.06 29.90 -14.93
N GLN A 268 29.34 30.86 -14.36
CA GLN A 268 29.94 32.11 -13.86
C GLN A 268 30.91 31.85 -12.72
N VAL A 269 30.59 30.95 -11.79
CA VAL A 269 31.51 30.54 -10.71
C VAL A 269 32.75 29.86 -11.28
N TRP A 270 32.60 29.01 -12.29
CA TRP A 270 33.72 28.33 -12.93
C TRP A 270 34.66 29.32 -13.63
N ASN A 271 34.08 30.25 -14.38
CA ASN A 271 34.82 31.24 -15.16
C ASN A 271 35.43 32.33 -14.27
N PHE A 272 34.61 33.01 -13.45
CA PHE A 272 34.99 34.21 -12.70
C PHE A 272 35.27 33.96 -11.20
N GLY A 273 34.89 32.80 -10.66
CA GLY A 273 35.07 32.47 -9.25
C GLY A 273 33.90 32.84 -8.34
N HIS A 274 32.98 33.65 -8.84
CA HIS A 274 31.75 34.05 -8.17
C HIS A 274 30.65 34.34 -9.20
N VAL A 275 29.43 34.47 -8.71
CA VAL A 275 28.27 34.83 -9.54
C VAL A 275 28.32 36.33 -9.82
N VAL A 276 28.51 36.71 -11.08
CA VAL A 276 28.61 38.12 -11.54
C VAL A 276 27.25 38.79 -11.68
N ASP A 277 26.17 37.99 -11.74
CA ASP A 277 24.80 38.50 -11.87
C ASP A 277 24.30 39.30 -10.66
N ARG A 278 25.05 39.41 -9.56
CA ARG A 278 24.66 40.22 -8.39
C ARG A 278 24.61 41.71 -8.70
N SER A 279 25.49 42.18 -9.58
CA SER A 279 25.47 43.55 -10.07
C SER A 279 24.59 43.61 -11.32
N PRO A 280 23.53 44.44 -11.36
CA PRO A 280 22.71 44.61 -12.56
C PRO A 280 23.52 45.03 -13.78
N ALA A 281 24.57 45.83 -13.58
CA ALA A 281 25.48 46.27 -14.65
C ALA A 281 26.31 45.10 -15.20
N CYS A 282 26.87 44.25 -14.33
CA CYS A 282 27.64 43.08 -14.77
C CYS A 282 26.75 42.01 -15.41
N ARG A 283 25.51 41.83 -14.93
CA ARG A 283 24.52 40.95 -15.55
C ARG A 283 24.24 41.34 -16.99
N ALA A 284 24.02 42.63 -17.25
CA ALA A 284 23.74 43.15 -18.59
C ALA A 284 24.94 42.98 -19.53
N GLU A 285 26.14 43.30 -19.07
CA GLU A 285 27.38 43.14 -19.85
C GLU A 285 27.69 41.67 -20.16
N TRP A 286 27.46 40.76 -19.21
CA TRP A 286 27.62 39.32 -19.41
C TRP A 286 26.63 38.81 -20.46
N SER A 287 25.33 39.08 -20.30
CA SER A 287 24.29 38.66 -21.25
C SER A 287 24.52 39.23 -22.65
N ALA A 288 24.97 40.49 -22.77
CA ALA A 288 25.29 41.11 -24.06
C ALA A 288 26.53 40.47 -24.72
N GLY A 289 27.55 40.11 -23.94
CA GLY A 289 28.73 39.40 -24.43
C GLY A 289 28.40 37.99 -24.92
N VAL A 290 27.54 37.28 -24.20
CA VAL A 290 27.05 35.93 -24.56
C VAL A 290 26.19 35.97 -25.82
N ALA A 291 25.24 36.91 -25.91
CA ALA A 291 24.43 37.08 -27.12
C ALA A 291 25.25 37.44 -28.38
N ALA A 292 26.44 38.01 -28.18
CA ALA A 292 27.39 38.28 -29.26
C ALA A 292 28.29 37.08 -29.61
N GLY A 293 28.20 35.96 -28.87
CA GLY A 293 28.99 34.75 -29.08
C GLY A 293 30.50 34.94 -28.92
N SER A 294 30.95 35.98 -28.21
CA SER A 294 32.37 36.37 -28.13
C SER A 294 32.89 36.33 -26.70
N ASP A 295 33.84 35.43 -26.46
CA ASP A 295 34.63 35.29 -25.22
C ASP A 295 35.31 36.61 -24.80
N ALA A 296 35.91 37.32 -25.76
CA ALA A 296 36.59 38.60 -25.53
C ALA A 296 35.62 39.71 -25.10
N ARG A 297 34.40 39.73 -25.63
CA ARG A 297 33.35 40.69 -25.22
C ARG A 297 32.84 40.38 -23.82
N VAL A 298 32.69 39.11 -23.47
CA VAL A 298 32.32 38.68 -22.11
C VAL A 298 33.41 39.10 -21.11
N ALA A 299 34.68 38.82 -21.39
CA ALA A 299 35.79 39.19 -20.52
C ALA A 299 35.93 40.71 -20.36
N SER A 300 35.97 41.47 -21.46
CA SER A 300 36.05 42.94 -21.41
C SER A 300 34.82 43.61 -20.80
N GLY A 301 33.64 42.97 -20.88
CA GLY A 301 32.42 43.39 -20.20
C GLY A 301 32.57 43.39 -18.67
N MET A 302 33.29 42.42 -18.10
CA MET A 302 33.55 42.36 -16.66
C MET A 302 34.42 43.53 -16.19
N GLN A 303 35.39 43.94 -17.01
CA GLN A 303 36.18 45.14 -16.75
C GLN A 303 35.31 46.42 -16.82
N ARG A 304 34.41 46.52 -17.80
CA ARG A 304 33.49 47.66 -17.97
C ARG A 304 32.47 47.78 -16.84
N CYS A 305 32.03 46.67 -16.27
CA CYS A 305 31.08 46.67 -15.15
C CYS A 305 31.76 46.86 -13.77
N GLY A 306 33.09 46.95 -13.71
CA GLY A 306 33.87 47.22 -12.51
C GLY A 306 34.35 45.99 -11.72
N ASP A 307 34.17 44.78 -12.26
CA ASP A 307 34.61 43.53 -11.61
C ASP A 307 35.99 43.09 -12.12
N THR A 308 37.02 43.72 -11.57
CA THR A 308 38.41 43.46 -11.96
C THR A 308 38.89 42.08 -11.53
N ALA A 309 38.33 41.50 -10.45
CA ALA A 309 38.65 40.16 -10.00
C ALA A 309 38.18 39.10 -11.00
N ALA A 310 36.96 39.24 -11.51
CA ALA A 310 36.42 38.39 -12.59
C ALA A 310 37.30 38.47 -13.86
N TYR A 311 37.67 39.70 -14.26
CA TYR A 311 38.52 39.92 -15.44
C TYR A 311 39.92 39.30 -15.29
N THR A 312 40.57 39.46 -14.14
CA THR A 312 41.91 38.86 -13.92
C THR A 312 41.87 37.33 -13.94
N LYS A 313 40.78 36.72 -13.47
CA LYS A 313 40.63 35.27 -13.48
C LYS A 313 40.40 34.71 -14.89
N SER A 314 39.61 35.37 -15.73
CA SER A 314 39.41 34.94 -17.13
C SER A 314 40.70 35.03 -17.96
N GLN A 315 41.63 35.91 -17.58
CA GLN A 315 42.90 36.08 -18.30
C GLN A 315 43.99 35.05 -17.93
N ASN A 316 43.84 34.34 -16.80
CA ASN A 316 44.87 33.44 -16.28
C ASN A 316 44.30 32.03 -16.03
N PRO A 317 44.25 31.17 -17.08
CA PRO A 317 43.76 29.81 -16.92
C PRO A 317 44.65 29.02 -15.96
N ASN A 318 44.05 28.24 -15.04
CA ASN A 318 44.78 27.45 -14.06
C ASN A 318 44.28 26.00 -13.96
N ALA A 319 45.12 25.11 -13.43
CA ALA A 319 44.76 23.69 -13.26
C ALA A 319 43.59 23.47 -12.28
N GLY A 320 43.33 24.42 -11.36
CA GLY A 320 42.17 24.38 -10.46
C GLY A 320 40.83 24.54 -11.19
N GLN A 321 40.80 25.28 -12.30
CA GLN A 321 39.61 25.39 -13.16
C GLN A 321 39.27 24.06 -13.81
N VAL A 322 40.26 23.26 -14.22
CA VAL A 322 40.03 21.91 -14.77
C VAL A 322 39.40 20.99 -13.70
N CYS A 323 39.89 21.04 -12.46
CA CYS A 323 39.28 20.25 -11.38
C CYS A 323 37.84 20.70 -11.08
N THR A 324 37.56 22.01 -11.18
CA THR A 324 36.22 22.58 -11.01
C THR A 324 35.28 22.13 -12.14
N GLY A 325 35.77 22.11 -13.39
CA GLY A 325 35.01 21.62 -14.52
C GLY A 325 34.67 20.12 -14.39
N LEU A 326 35.60 19.30 -13.86
CA LEU A 326 35.34 17.86 -13.68
C LEU A 326 34.24 17.64 -12.64
N LEU A 327 34.24 18.46 -11.59
CA LEU A 327 33.19 18.46 -10.59
C LEU A 327 31.84 18.91 -11.19
N LEU A 328 31.84 19.92 -12.06
CA LEU A 328 30.64 20.37 -12.78
C LEU A 328 30.11 19.31 -13.75
N LEU A 329 30.98 18.58 -14.43
CA LEU A 329 30.59 17.43 -15.26
C LEU A 329 29.92 16.34 -14.42
N LEU A 330 30.48 16.01 -13.26
CA LEU A 330 29.86 15.05 -12.33
C LEU A 330 28.48 15.54 -11.87
N PHE A 331 28.38 16.83 -11.53
CA PHE A 331 27.12 17.45 -11.13
C PHE A 331 26.08 17.44 -12.25
N ALA A 332 26.46 17.80 -13.47
CA ALA A 332 25.60 17.72 -14.65
C ALA A 332 25.15 16.28 -14.92
N ALA A 333 26.03 15.29 -14.73
CA ALA A 333 25.66 13.88 -14.86
C ALA A 333 24.61 13.44 -13.81
N VAL A 334 24.72 13.92 -12.57
CA VAL A 334 23.71 13.70 -11.53
C VAL A 334 22.39 14.38 -11.90
N LEU A 335 22.44 15.61 -12.42
CA LEU A 335 21.26 16.33 -12.92
C LEU A 335 20.59 15.56 -14.05
N LEU A 336 21.36 15.04 -15.00
CA LEU A 336 20.80 14.25 -16.10
C LEU A 336 20.19 12.94 -15.61
N LEU A 337 20.84 12.24 -14.67
CA LEU A 337 20.26 11.04 -14.06
C LEU A 337 18.94 11.37 -13.37
N PHE A 338 18.87 12.49 -12.64
CA PHE A 338 17.65 12.99 -12.03
C PHE A 338 16.58 13.30 -13.08
N GLY A 339 16.93 14.04 -14.15
CA GLY A 339 16.04 14.40 -15.25
C GLY A 339 15.48 13.18 -15.98
N VAL A 340 16.32 12.19 -16.30
CA VAL A 340 15.92 10.91 -16.92
C VAL A 340 15.00 10.14 -15.97
N TYR A 341 15.33 10.08 -14.68
CA TYR A 341 14.51 9.37 -13.70
C TYR A 341 13.11 9.99 -13.55
N LEU A 342 13.05 11.31 -13.39
CA LEU A 342 11.80 12.04 -13.23
C LEU A 342 10.95 11.99 -14.50
N SER A 343 11.54 12.31 -15.65
CA SER A 343 10.86 12.29 -16.95
C SER A 343 10.35 10.89 -17.26
N GLY A 344 11.16 9.86 -17.03
CA GLY A 344 10.74 8.47 -17.17
C GLY A 344 9.57 8.11 -16.24
N LYS A 345 9.52 8.65 -15.02
CA LYS A 345 8.39 8.43 -14.09
C LYS A 345 7.11 9.11 -14.57
N ILE A 346 7.20 10.31 -15.13
CA ILE A 346 6.06 11.04 -15.71
C ILE A 346 5.52 10.25 -16.90
N VAL A 347 6.39 9.86 -17.85
CA VAL A 347 6.01 9.09 -19.04
C VAL A 347 5.39 7.75 -18.67
N VAL A 348 5.97 7.01 -17.72
CA VAL A 348 5.41 5.73 -17.24
C VAL A 348 4.05 5.92 -16.58
N ALA A 349 3.87 6.96 -15.76
CA ALA A 349 2.57 7.23 -15.12
C ALA A 349 1.49 7.58 -16.16
N ALA A 350 1.83 8.36 -17.17
CA ALA A 350 0.93 8.66 -18.29
C ALA A 350 0.62 7.39 -19.11
N ALA A 351 1.61 6.57 -19.41
CA ALA A 351 1.41 5.29 -20.11
C ALA A 351 0.55 4.31 -19.30
N GLU A 352 0.72 4.24 -17.97
CA GLU A 352 -0.15 3.48 -17.07
C GLU A 352 -1.60 3.98 -17.15
N ALA A 353 -1.82 5.30 -17.14
CA ALA A 353 -3.16 5.88 -17.26
C ALA A 353 -3.80 5.55 -18.61
N ILE A 354 -3.06 5.68 -19.71
CA ILE A 354 -3.50 5.33 -21.07
C ILE A 354 -3.85 3.84 -21.14
N TYR A 355 -2.98 2.97 -20.62
CA TYR A 355 -3.21 1.53 -20.61
C TYR A 355 -4.52 1.17 -19.89
N HIS A 356 -4.74 1.73 -18.70
CA HIS A 356 -5.94 1.44 -17.92
C HIS A 356 -7.21 2.02 -18.56
N ALA A 357 -7.13 3.21 -19.16
CA ALA A 357 -8.22 3.77 -19.94
C ALA A 357 -8.54 2.89 -21.16
N PHE A 358 -7.51 2.39 -21.86
CA PHE A 358 -7.70 1.49 -22.99
C PHE A 358 -8.35 0.17 -22.55
N MET A 359 -7.90 -0.41 -21.44
CA MET A 359 -8.51 -1.62 -20.88
C MET A 359 -9.95 -1.40 -20.38
N ALA A 360 -10.33 -0.18 -20.02
CA ALA A 360 -11.70 0.15 -19.63
C ALA A 360 -12.70 0.01 -20.78
N ILE A 361 -12.27 0.05 -22.05
CA ILE A 361 -13.12 -0.20 -23.23
C ILE A 361 -13.79 -1.57 -23.14
N PHE A 362 -13.03 -2.63 -22.83
CA PHE A 362 -13.56 -3.98 -22.63
C PHE A 362 -14.54 -4.06 -21.45
N GLY A 363 -14.24 -3.27 -20.40
CA GLY A 363 -15.10 -3.13 -19.24
C GLY A 363 -16.46 -2.54 -19.60
N PHE A 364 -16.50 -1.41 -20.32
CA PHE A 364 -17.76 -0.78 -20.69
C PHE A 364 -18.52 -1.52 -21.79
N ALA A 365 -17.82 -2.16 -22.74
CA ALA A 365 -18.47 -2.87 -23.84
C ALA A 365 -19.22 -4.14 -23.38
N ALA A 366 -18.68 -4.87 -22.40
CA ALA A 366 -19.28 -6.12 -21.92
C ALA A 366 -19.10 -6.36 -20.42
N GLY A 367 -17.89 -6.13 -19.88
CA GLY A 367 -17.52 -6.58 -18.53
C GLY A 367 -18.33 -5.95 -17.39
N GLY A 368 -18.80 -4.72 -17.56
CA GLY A 368 -19.52 -3.92 -16.58
C GLY A 368 -20.98 -4.36 -16.41
N PHE A 369 -21.57 -5.01 -17.41
CA PHE A 369 -22.94 -5.53 -17.30
C PHE A 369 -23.02 -6.86 -16.54
N VAL A 370 -21.93 -7.64 -16.52
CA VAL A 370 -21.89 -8.97 -15.90
C VAL A 370 -21.46 -8.88 -14.44
N TYR A 371 -22.31 -9.37 -13.53
CA TYR A 371 -22.00 -9.42 -12.10
C TYR A 371 -20.74 -10.24 -11.81
N GLY A 372 -19.80 -9.69 -11.05
CA GLY A 372 -18.63 -10.43 -10.54
C GLY A 372 -17.27 -9.83 -10.95
N PRO A 373 -16.25 -10.67 -11.24
CA PRO A 373 -14.87 -10.20 -11.48
C PRO A 373 -14.73 -9.18 -12.61
N THR A 374 -15.59 -9.23 -13.62
CA THR A 374 -15.56 -8.35 -14.80
C THR A 374 -16.01 -6.91 -14.48
N GLN A 375 -16.94 -6.72 -13.55
CA GLN A 375 -17.30 -5.39 -13.02
C GLN A 375 -16.17 -4.79 -12.18
N THR A 376 -15.57 -5.61 -11.31
CA THR A 376 -14.41 -5.21 -10.51
C THR A 376 -13.24 -4.83 -11.42
N PHE A 377 -13.08 -5.51 -12.56
CA PHE A 377 -12.08 -5.17 -13.57
C PHE A 377 -12.32 -3.77 -14.16
N LEU A 378 -13.54 -3.43 -14.59
CA LEU A 378 -13.86 -2.09 -15.10
C LEU A 378 -13.55 -1.02 -14.04
N VAL A 379 -14.07 -1.20 -12.83
CA VAL A 379 -13.90 -0.22 -11.74
C VAL A 379 -12.43 -0.07 -11.36
N ARG A 380 -11.69 -1.17 -11.31
CA ARG A 380 -10.26 -1.15 -11.04
C ARG A 380 -9.49 -0.38 -12.10
N ASN A 381 -9.76 -0.62 -13.38
CA ASN A 381 -9.10 0.12 -14.46
C ASN A 381 -9.42 1.62 -14.42
N LEU A 382 -10.68 1.99 -14.16
CA LEU A 382 -11.03 3.40 -14.00
C LEU A 382 -10.26 4.04 -12.83
N VAL A 383 -10.27 3.42 -11.66
CA VAL A 383 -9.55 3.94 -10.49
C VAL A 383 -8.04 3.97 -10.73
N ASP A 384 -7.46 2.93 -11.33
CA ASP A 384 -6.03 2.87 -11.62
C ASP A 384 -5.63 3.94 -12.67
N ALA A 385 -6.51 4.27 -13.63
CA ALA A 385 -6.31 5.38 -14.56
C ALA A 385 -6.27 6.74 -13.82
N PHE A 386 -7.24 7.02 -12.94
CA PHE A 386 -7.25 8.23 -12.12
C PHE A 386 -6.07 8.32 -11.16
N VAL A 387 -5.71 7.21 -10.51
CA VAL A 387 -4.55 7.15 -9.61
C VAL A 387 -3.26 7.42 -10.39
N SER A 388 -3.14 6.93 -11.62
CA SER A 388 -1.95 7.13 -12.45
C SER A 388 -1.85 8.56 -12.97
N ALA A 389 -2.98 9.17 -13.37
CA ALA A 389 -3.05 10.61 -13.61
C ALA A 389 -2.67 11.42 -12.35
N GLY A 390 -3.16 11.03 -11.17
CA GLY A 390 -2.80 11.66 -9.90
C GLY A 390 -1.31 11.54 -9.53
N LYS A 391 -0.66 10.40 -9.84
CA LYS A 391 0.81 10.25 -9.66
C LYS A 391 1.56 11.29 -10.48
N MET A 392 1.11 11.53 -11.71
CA MET A 392 1.73 12.49 -12.62
C MET A 392 1.62 13.92 -12.06
N VAL A 393 0.44 14.33 -11.58
CA VAL A 393 0.25 15.63 -10.90
C VAL A 393 1.22 15.77 -9.73
N ALA A 394 1.33 14.72 -8.91
CA ALA A 394 2.24 14.73 -7.77
C ALA A 394 3.71 14.87 -8.18
N PHE A 395 4.13 14.26 -9.29
CA PHE A 395 5.51 14.41 -9.81
C PHE A 395 5.78 15.81 -10.36
N THR A 396 4.81 16.44 -11.02
CA THR A 396 4.92 17.83 -11.51
C THR A 396 5.00 18.82 -10.35
N ILE A 397 4.12 18.70 -9.35
CA ILE A 397 4.16 19.54 -8.14
C ILE A 397 5.50 19.35 -7.43
N TYR A 398 5.94 18.10 -7.28
CA TYR A 398 7.21 17.78 -6.65
C TYR A 398 8.37 18.50 -7.34
N LEU A 399 8.40 18.53 -8.67
CA LEU A 399 9.43 19.26 -9.41
C LEU A 399 9.35 20.77 -9.17
N GLY A 400 8.15 21.36 -9.20
CA GLY A 400 8.00 22.79 -8.97
C GLY A 400 8.49 23.22 -7.59
N VAL A 401 8.09 22.48 -6.55
CA VAL A 401 8.60 22.68 -5.18
C VAL A 401 10.12 22.49 -5.12
N TYR A 402 10.63 21.48 -5.83
CA TYR A 402 12.05 21.19 -5.84
C TYR A 402 12.89 22.28 -6.51
N ALA A 403 12.41 22.84 -7.63
CA ALA A 403 13.05 23.97 -8.30
C ALA A 403 13.13 25.20 -7.37
N LEU A 404 12.09 25.44 -6.55
CA LEU A 404 12.09 26.55 -5.59
C LEU A 404 13.09 26.35 -4.45
N VAL A 405 13.12 25.16 -3.88
CA VAL A 405 14.07 24.83 -2.82
C VAL A 405 15.50 25.00 -3.31
N LEU A 406 15.76 24.67 -4.58
CA LEU A 406 17.07 24.90 -5.18
C LEU A 406 17.35 26.38 -5.40
N ASP A 407 16.45 27.14 -6.02
CA ASP A 407 16.64 28.59 -6.24
C ASP A 407 16.94 29.32 -4.93
N ASP A 408 16.18 29.02 -3.86
CA ASP A 408 16.38 29.59 -2.53
C ASP A 408 17.74 29.19 -1.92
N LEU A 409 18.14 27.93 -2.08
CA LEU A 409 19.45 27.43 -1.63
C LEU A 409 20.61 28.14 -2.33
N PHE A 410 20.52 28.35 -3.65
CA PHE A 410 21.54 29.05 -4.43
C PHE A 410 21.64 30.54 -4.04
N ARG A 411 20.52 31.18 -3.71
CA ARG A 411 20.49 32.58 -3.23
C ARG A 411 21.06 32.75 -1.82
N GLN A 412 20.81 31.81 -0.92
CA GLN A 412 21.20 31.91 0.50
C GLN A 412 22.68 31.65 0.78
N THR A 413 23.46 31.16 -0.19
CA THR A 413 24.88 30.81 0.02
C THR A 413 25.82 31.72 -0.81
N PRO A 414 25.88 33.04 -0.53
CA PRO A 414 26.67 33.95 -1.34
C PRO A 414 28.17 33.83 -1.04
N GLY A 415 28.95 33.30 -2.00
CA GLY A 415 30.42 33.44 -2.02
C GLY A 415 31.24 32.16 -1.91
N GLN A 416 30.59 30.99 -1.74
CA GLN A 416 31.25 29.68 -1.72
C GLN A 416 30.77 28.82 -2.88
N GLY A 417 31.06 29.24 -4.12
CA GLY A 417 30.46 28.66 -5.33
C GLY A 417 30.63 27.14 -5.49
N MET A 418 31.68 26.54 -4.90
CA MET A 418 31.85 25.08 -4.87
C MET A 418 30.92 24.38 -3.86
N GLU A 419 30.69 24.98 -2.69
CA GLU A 419 29.83 24.41 -1.65
C GLU A 419 28.39 24.25 -2.16
N VAL A 420 27.91 25.23 -2.90
CA VAL A 420 26.53 25.21 -3.45
C VAL A 420 26.33 24.08 -4.47
N ILE A 421 27.35 23.73 -5.25
CA ILE A 421 27.30 22.60 -6.19
C ILE A 421 27.19 21.27 -5.44
N PHE A 422 27.96 21.10 -4.35
CA PHE A 422 27.88 19.90 -3.50
C PHE A 422 26.55 19.78 -2.78
N VAL A 423 26.05 20.88 -2.20
CA VAL A 423 24.75 20.89 -1.51
C VAL A 423 23.61 20.68 -2.51
N GLY A 424 23.65 21.32 -3.67
CA GLY A 424 22.69 21.10 -4.77
C GLY A 424 22.66 19.64 -5.24
N GLY A 425 23.83 19.04 -5.44
CA GLY A 425 23.95 17.62 -5.80
C GLY A 425 23.41 16.68 -4.71
N ALA A 426 23.69 16.97 -3.43
CA ALA A 426 23.13 16.23 -2.30
C ALA A 426 21.60 16.37 -2.23
N VAL A 427 21.07 17.56 -2.47
CA VAL A 427 19.63 17.85 -2.53
C VAL A 427 18.96 17.11 -3.68
N MET A 428 19.62 16.94 -4.85
CA MET A 428 19.14 16.06 -5.93
C MET A 428 19.04 14.60 -5.50
N VAL A 429 20.07 14.07 -4.84
CA VAL A 429 20.07 12.68 -4.37
C VAL A 429 18.98 12.45 -3.34
N VAL A 430 18.84 13.35 -2.35
CA VAL A 430 17.74 13.33 -1.39
C VAL A 430 16.40 13.41 -2.11
N GLY A 431 16.31 14.25 -3.13
CA GLY A 431 15.11 14.40 -3.93
C GLY A 431 14.69 13.10 -4.63
N VAL A 432 15.63 12.37 -5.24
CA VAL A 432 15.34 11.04 -5.81
C VAL A 432 14.80 10.07 -4.77
N VAL A 433 15.34 10.09 -3.55
CA VAL A 433 14.89 9.23 -2.44
C VAL A 433 13.47 9.61 -1.99
N LEU A 434 13.18 10.90 -1.85
CA LEU A 434 11.85 11.41 -1.49
C LEU A 434 10.82 11.06 -2.56
N LEU A 435 11.16 11.24 -3.84
CA LEU A 435 10.31 10.90 -4.98
C LEU A 435 9.95 9.40 -5.01
N ARG A 436 10.94 8.53 -4.74
CA ARG A 436 10.71 7.08 -4.59
C ARG A 436 9.72 6.76 -3.47
N ARG A 437 9.77 7.49 -2.36
CA ARG A 437 8.88 7.29 -1.22
C ARG A 437 7.47 7.78 -1.52
N VAL A 438 7.33 8.95 -2.15
CA VAL A 438 6.04 9.50 -2.59
C VAL A 438 5.35 8.52 -3.55
N GLY A 439 6.07 8.01 -4.56
CA GLY A 439 5.51 7.04 -5.51
C GLY A 439 4.97 5.77 -4.84
N LYS A 440 5.68 5.22 -3.85
CA LYS A 440 5.22 4.06 -3.07
C LYS A 440 3.96 4.38 -2.25
N ASN A 441 3.90 5.56 -1.64
CA ASN A 441 2.79 5.97 -0.80
C ASN A 441 1.51 6.22 -1.62
N VAL A 442 1.63 6.84 -2.80
CA VAL A 442 0.50 7.06 -3.71
C VAL A 442 -0.05 5.72 -4.22
N ALA A 443 0.82 4.80 -4.63
CA ALA A 443 0.41 3.46 -5.05
C ALA A 443 -0.29 2.66 -3.93
N ALA A 444 0.23 2.73 -2.70
CA ALA A 444 -0.39 2.08 -1.55
C ALA A 444 -1.78 2.62 -1.23
N ARG A 445 -1.99 3.93 -1.36
CA ARG A 445 -3.31 4.58 -1.16
C ARG A 445 -4.29 4.25 -2.28
N GLY A 446 -3.84 4.21 -3.54
CA GLY A 446 -4.65 3.78 -4.68
C GLY A 446 -5.21 2.36 -4.48
N ASN A 447 -4.35 1.41 -4.09
CA ASN A 447 -4.77 0.04 -3.81
C ASN A 447 -5.80 -0.05 -2.67
N GLN A 448 -5.70 0.81 -1.66
CA GLN A 448 -6.69 0.86 -0.57
C GLN A 448 -8.05 1.41 -1.04
N ALA A 449 -8.06 2.39 -1.94
CA ALA A 449 -9.29 2.91 -2.55
C ALA A 449 -9.98 1.83 -3.43
N VAL A 450 -9.19 1.15 -4.28
CA VAL A 450 -9.68 0.01 -5.10
C VAL A 450 -10.25 -1.10 -4.22
N ALA A 451 -9.57 -1.47 -3.14
CA ALA A 451 -10.05 -2.51 -2.22
C ALA A 451 -11.36 -2.13 -1.52
N ARG A 452 -11.53 -0.85 -1.15
CA ARG A 452 -12.78 -0.36 -0.53
C ARG A 452 -13.93 -0.36 -1.52
N ILE A 453 -13.74 0.16 -2.72
CA ILE A 453 -14.79 0.19 -3.76
C ILE A 453 -15.12 -1.25 -4.20
N GLY A 454 -14.10 -2.10 -4.40
CA GLY A 454 -14.29 -3.52 -4.70
C GLY A 454 -15.03 -4.27 -3.59
N SER A 455 -14.79 -3.95 -2.32
CA SER A 455 -15.52 -4.57 -1.20
C SER A 455 -17.00 -4.16 -1.13
N VAL A 456 -17.33 -2.91 -1.49
CA VAL A 456 -18.72 -2.42 -1.59
C VAL A 456 -19.46 -3.08 -2.75
N LEU A 457 -18.78 -3.27 -3.87
CA LEU A 457 -19.33 -3.96 -5.05
C LEU A 457 -19.47 -5.47 -4.83
N ALA A 458 -18.58 -6.09 -4.05
CA ALA A 458 -18.58 -7.54 -3.81
C ALA A 458 -19.41 -7.99 -2.60
N GLY A 459 -19.72 -7.11 -1.63
CA GLY A 459 -20.38 -7.48 -0.38
C GLY A 459 -21.19 -6.34 0.25
N GLY A 460 -22.51 -6.49 0.27
CA GLY A 460 -23.48 -5.53 0.82
C GLY A 460 -23.42 -5.35 2.35
N GLN A 461 -22.36 -4.72 2.85
CA GLN A 461 -22.35 -4.07 4.17
C GLN A 461 -22.17 -2.56 3.96
N ALA A 462 -23.27 -1.89 3.62
CA ALA A 462 -23.38 -0.45 3.74
C ALA A 462 -23.49 -0.09 5.23
N GLY A 463 -22.35 0.16 5.87
CA GLY A 463 -22.32 0.94 7.10
C GLY A 463 -22.75 2.37 6.77
N ALA A 464 -23.86 2.81 7.35
CA ALA A 464 -24.37 4.16 7.21
C ALA A 464 -23.30 5.18 7.66
N GLY A 465 -22.75 5.92 6.70
CA GLY A 465 -21.78 6.98 6.95
C GLY A 465 -20.86 7.24 5.77
N GLY A 466 -21.29 8.13 4.86
CA GLY A 466 -20.41 8.76 3.88
C GLY A 466 -20.60 8.34 2.44
N ALA A 467 -21.79 8.59 1.88
CA ALA A 467 -21.93 8.77 0.45
C ALA A 467 -21.39 10.16 0.08
N ALA A 468 -20.09 10.24 -0.17
CA ALA A 468 -19.44 11.40 -0.78
C ALA A 468 -18.32 10.88 -1.70
N ALA A 469 -18.73 10.20 -2.77
CA ALA A 469 -17.84 9.80 -3.86
C ALA A 469 -18.69 9.52 -5.11
N ALA A 470 -19.31 10.57 -5.67
CA ALA A 470 -19.78 10.63 -7.06
C ALA A 470 -20.44 11.99 -7.32
N THR A 471 -19.66 13.05 -7.44
CA THR A 471 -20.08 14.27 -8.15
C THR A 471 -18.87 14.82 -8.88
N ALA A 472 -18.67 14.34 -10.11
CA ALA A 472 -17.86 15.01 -11.11
C ALA A 472 -18.55 14.78 -12.46
N ALA A 473 -19.10 15.87 -13.00
CA ALA A 473 -19.44 16.14 -14.41
C ALA A 473 -20.77 16.93 -14.49
N GLY A 474 -20.66 18.26 -14.39
CA GLY A 474 -21.76 19.21 -14.63
C GLY A 474 -21.29 20.62 -14.29
N ALA A 475 -21.48 21.57 -15.20
CA ALA A 475 -21.18 22.98 -14.96
C ALA A 475 -22.05 23.56 -13.82
N PRO A 476 -21.53 24.44 -12.94
CA PRO A 476 -22.19 24.73 -11.68
C PRO A 476 -23.37 25.70 -11.83
N SER A 477 -24.53 25.26 -11.38
CA SER A 477 -25.65 26.15 -11.02
C SER A 477 -25.54 26.61 -9.56
N GLY A 478 -26.17 27.73 -9.20
CA GLY A 478 -25.87 28.54 -8.00
C GLY A 478 -25.83 27.84 -6.63
N SER A 479 -26.44 26.67 -6.44
CA SER A 479 -26.31 25.86 -5.22
C SER A 479 -24.96 25.14 -5.07
N GLU A 480 -24.26 24.90 -6.19
CA GLU A 480 -22.94 24.27 -6.21
C GLU A 480 -21.82 25.21 -5.76
N ARG A 481 -22.04 26.54 -5.82
CA ARG A 481 -21.13 27.55 -5.24
C ARG A 481 -21.04 27.47 -3.72
N LEU A 482 -22.14 27.12 -3.06
CA LEU A 482 -22.15 26.89 -1.61
C LEU A 482 -21.45 25.58 -1.25
N LEU A 483 -21.65 24.53 -2.05
CA LEU A 483 -20.99 23.23 -1.87
C LEU A 483 -19.49 23.27 -2.21
N THR A 484 -19.08 24.05 -3.21
CA THR A 484 -17.66 24.32 -3.50
C THR A 484 -17.03 25.22 -2.45
N ALA A 485 -17.76 26.18 -1.86
CA ALA A 485 -17.30 26.93 -0.69
C ALA A 485 -17.14 26.03 0.55
N LEU A 486 -18.06 25.09 0.78
CA LEU A 486 -17.96 24.10 1.85
C LEU A 486 -16.86 23.06 1.57
N ALA A 487 -16.63 22.69 0.32
CA ALA A 487 -15.50 21.86 -0.10
C ALA A 487 -14.17 22.59 0.06
N ALA A 488 -14.12 23.90 -0.22
CA ALA A 488 -12.98 24.77 0.04
C ALA A 488 -12.68 24.89 1.55
N ILE A 489 -13.73 25.00 2.38
CA ILE A 489 -13.58 24.94 3.84
C ILE A 489 -13.05 23.56 4.28
N ASN A 490 -13.48 22.48 3.62
CA ASN A 490 -12.97 21.13 3.92
C ASN A 490 -11.54 20.91 3.44
N THR A 491 -11.11 21.49 2.31
CA THR A 491 -9.73 21.45 1.84
C THR A 491 -8.82 22.32 2.69
N VAL A 492 -9.28 23.49 3.16
CA VAL A 492 -8.57 24.29 4.18
C VAL A 492 -8.48 23.53 5.50
N ASN A 493 -9.54 22.86 5.92
CA ASN A 493 -9.56 22.02 7.12
C ASN A 493 -8.65 20.79 6.99
N ALA A 494 -8.45 20.24 5.79
CA ALA A 494 -7.58 19.11 5.51
C ALA A 494 -6.13 19.52 5.16
N ASN A 495 -5.82 20.82 5.13
CA ASN A 495 -4.52 21.32 4.71
C ASN A 495 -3.48 21.18 5.84
N PRO A 496 -2.33 20.53 5.61
CA PRO A 496 -1.25 20.43 6.60
C PRO A 496 -0.75 21.79 7.12
N VAL A 497 -0.87 22.87 6.33
CA VAL A 497 -0.56 24.23 6.77
C VAL A 497 -1.56 24.73 7.81
N ALA A 498 -2.86 24.51 7.60
CA ALA A 498 -3.90 24.86 8.56
C ALA A 498 -3.78 24.03 9.85
N GLU A 499 -3.41 22.75 9.71
CA GLU A 499 -3.08 21.90 10.86
C GLU A 499 -1.93 22.52 11.66
N TYR A 500 -0.83 22.90 11.03
CA TYR A 500 0.34 23.49 11.71
C TYR A 500 0.00 24.83 12.37
N MET A 501 -0.65 25.74 11.65
CA MET A 501 -1.02 27.07 12.16
C MET A 501 -2.02 27.03 13.30
N MET A 502 -2.93 26.03 13.33
CA MET A 502 -3.91 25.89 14.42
C MET A 502 -3.46 24.96 15.55
N GLY A 503 -2.15 24.73 15.70
CA GLY A 503 -1.58 23.96 16.83
C GLY A 503 -1.42 22.47 16.55
N ARG A 504 -1.04 22.12 15.31
CA ARG A 504 -0.87 20.74 14.81
C ARG A 504 -2.13 19.88 14.97
N ARG A 505 -3.31 20.48 14.86
CA ARG A 505 -4.59 19.79 15.02
C ARG A 505 -5.07 19.28 13.68
N ARG A 506 -5.34 17.99 13.58
CA ARG A 506 -5.95 17.38 12.39
C ARG A 506 -7.39 17.86 12.24
N PHE A 507 -7.75 18.41 11.08
CA PHE A 507 -9.07 19.02 10.85
C PHE A 507 -9.44 20.07 11.90
N PRO A 508 -8.68 21.18 12.00
CA PRO A 508 -8.78 22.12 13.11
C PRO A 508 -10.15 22.82 13.22
N LEU A 509 -10.86 22.98 12.10
CA LEU A 509 -12.20 23.59 12.04
C LEU A 509 -13.34 22.62 12.42
N SER A 510 -13.04 21.34 12.68
CA SER A 510 -14.05 20.41 13.18
C SER A 510 -14.36 20.70 14.66
N SER A 511 -15.65 20.67 15.03
CA SER A 511 -16.12 21.05 16.38
C SER A 511 -15.51 20.23 17.53
N ARG A 512 -14.95 19.05 17.23
CA ARG A 512 -14.30 18.15 18.20
C ARG A 512 -12.82 17.88 17.89
N SER A 513 -12.17 18.74 17.12
CA SER A 513 -10.76 18.59 16.71
C SER A 513 -9.81 18.36 17.90
N ARG A 514 -10.04 19.07 19.02
CA ARG A 514 -9.26 18.94 20.26
C ARG A 514 -9.37 17.55 20.89
N LEU A 515 -10.60 17.10 21.15
CA LEU A 515 -10.86 15.77 21.72
C LEU A 515 -10.30 14.65 20.84
N ARG A 516 -10.37 14.83 19.52
CA ARG A 516 -9.83 13.86 18.55
C ARG A 516 -8.31 13.83 18.56
N GLN A 517 -7.66 14.99 18.65
CA GLN A 517 -6.20 15.09 18.78
C GLN A 517 -5.71 14.50 20.11
N ASP A 518 -6.41 14.73 21.21
CA ASP A 518 -6.08 14.16 22.52
C ASP A 518 -6.21 12.62 22.49
N ALA A 519 -7.28 12.10 21.87
CA ALA A 519 -7.46 10.66 21.68
C ALA A 519 -6.41 10.04 20.74
N GLU A 520 -6.04 10.72 19.64
CA GLU A 520 -5.01 10.25 18.71
C GLU A 520 -3.62 10.30 19.33
N THR A 521 -3.27 11.33 20.09
CA THR A 521 -1.99 11.41 20.80
C THR A 521 -1.89 10.41 21.94
N ALA A 522 -2.98 10.15 22.68
CA ALA A 522 -3.06 9.06 23.64
C ALA A 522 -2.88 7.70 22.94
N ASN A 523 -3.57 7.47 21.82
CA ASN A 523 -3.40 6.25 21.01
C ASN A 523 -1.99 6.11 20.45
N MET A 524 -1.35 7.19 20.00
CA MET A 524 0.04 7.16 19.51
C MET A 524 1.03 6.87 20.63
N ARG A 525 0.80 7.37 21.85
CA ARG A 525 1.62 7.04 23.03
C ARG A 525 1.46 5.56 23.41
N ILE A 526 0.22 5.07 23.48
CA ILE A 526 -0.09 3.65 23.70
C ILE A 526 0.51 2.78 22.59
N ALA A 527 0.42 3.22 21.33
CA ALA A 527 0.95 2.51 20.18
C ALA A 527 2.48 2.48 20.17
N ALA A 528 3.14 3.59 20.53
CA ALA A 528 4.60 3.66 20.64
C ALA A 528 5.13 2.80 21.79
N GLU A 529 4.43 2.77 22.93
CA GLU A 529 4.72 1.84 24.03
C GLU A 529 4.49 0.38 23.62
N SER A 530 3.42 0.10 22.88
CA SER A 530 3.12 -1.24 22.33
C SER A 530 4.11 -1.68 21.25
N GLY A 531 4.67 -0.74 20.47
CA GLY A 531 5.62 -1.01 19.40
C GLY A 531 7.04 -1.24 19.91
N ARG A 532 7.40 -0.63 21.05
CA ARG A 532 8.75 -0.76 21.62
C ARG A 532 8.97 -2.06 22.39
N ARG A 533 7.90 -2.66 22.96
CA ARG A 533 7.96 -3.96 23.66
C ARG A 533 6.66 -4.78 23.54
N GLY A 534 5.49 -4.17 23.43
CA GLY A 534 4.18 -4.84 23.62
C GLY A 534 3.75 -5.88 22.59
N TRP A 535 3.81 -5.62 21.28
CA TRP A 535 3.15 -6.51 20.29
C TRP A 535 3.87 -7.85 20.11
N ILE A 536 5.21 -7.84 20.02
CA ILE A 536 6.00 -9.06 19.92
C ILE A 536 5.96 -9.85 21.24
N LEU A 537 6.01 -9.18 22.40
CA LEU A 537 5.87 -9.85 23.69
C LEU A 537 4.48 -10.42 23.89
N ASN A 538 3.42 -9.71 23.49
CA ASN A 538 2.06 -10.22 23.57
C ASN A 538 1.89 -11.42 22.63
N TYR A 539 2.34 -11.32 21.38
CA TYR A 539 2.30 -12.44 20.43
C TYR A 539 3.04 -13.68 20.95
N ASN A 540 4.24 -13.49 21.50
CA ASN A 540 5.02 -14.59 22.07
C ASN A 540 4.37 -15.17 23.34
N ARG A 541 3.85 -14.33 24.24
CA ARG A 541 3.13 -14.77 25.44
C ARG A 541 1.83 -15.51 25.10
N THR A 542 1.06 -15.03 24.13
CA THR A 542 -0.14 -15.72 23.67
C THR A 542 0.20 -17.10 23.09
N ARG A 543 1.29 -17.20 22.32
CA ARG A 543 1.77 -18.50 21.82
C ARG A 543 2.22 -19.43 22.94
N GLU A 544 2.95 -18.93 23.93
CA GLU A 544 3.33 -19.71 25.11
C GLU A 544 2.10 -20.21 25.88
N GLN A 545 1.11 -19.35 26.14
CA GLN A 545 -0.13 -19.72 26.82
C GLN A 545 -0.94 -20.79 26.08
N ILE A 546 -0.93 -20.74 24.75
CA ILE A 546 -1.58 -21.74 23.88
C ILE A 546 -0.80 -23.07 23.94
N ILE A 547 0.53 -23.05 23.84
CA ILE A 547 1.37 -24.25 23.95
C ILE A 547 1.24 -24.90 25.33
N ASP A 548 1.27 -24.11 26.39
CA ASP A 548 1.11 -24.59 27.77
C ASP A 548 -0.29 -25.17 28.01
N SER A 549 -1.30 -24.71 27.26
CA SER A 549 -2.64 -25.31 27.28
C SER A 549 -2.62 -26.75 26.74
N ALA A 550 -1.91 -26.99 25.64
CA ALA A 550 -1.75 -28.33 25.07
C ALA A 550 -0.87 -29.22 25.96
N ARG A 551 0.20 -28.68 26.55
CA ARG A 551 1.06 -29.39 27.52
C ARG A 551 0.28 -29.80 28.77
N SER A 552 -0.56 -28.92 29.30
CA SER A 552 -1.39 -29.24 30.47
C SER A 552 -2.37 -30.38 30.19
N ALA A 553 -2.92 -30.45 28.97
CA ALA A 553 -3.79 -31.55 28.56
C ALA A 553 -3.02 -32.86 28.41
N ALA A 554 -1.81 -32.80 27.84
CA ALA A 554 -0.92 -33.96 27.76
C ALA A 554 -0.49 -34.46 29.15
N GLY A 555 -0.23 -33.55 30.10
CA GLY A 555 0.12 -33.93 31.47
C GLY A 555 -1.01 -34.62 32.23
N GLU A 556 -2.27 -34.23 31.98
CA GLU A 556 -3.44 -34.78 32.67
C GLU A 556 -3.99 -36.06 32.03
N TYR A 557 -4.01 -36.13 30.70
CA TYR A 557 -4.65 -37.22 29.95
C TYR A 557 -3.68 -38.04 29.09
N GLY A 558 -2.38 -37.76 29.19
CA GLY A 558 -1.34 -38.38 28.37
C GLY A 558 -1.37 -37.95 26.89
N HIS A 559 -0.47 -38.52 26.10
CA HIS A 559 -0.45 -38.37 24.64
C HIS A 559 -1.44 -39.32 23.96
N THR A 560 -2.68 -39.33 24.45
CA THR A 560 -3.77 -40.20 23.96
C THR A 560 -4.73 -39.42 23.05
N PRO A 561 -5.64 -40.08 22.29
CA PRO A 561 -6.67 -39.38 21.51
C PRO A 561 -7.54 -38.46 22.37
N LEU A 562 -7.82 -38.86 23.61
CA LEU A 562 -8.52 -38.02 24.60
C LEU A 562 -7.69 -36.80 24.99
N GLY A 563 -6.40 -36.99 25.29
CA GLY A 563 -5.48 -35.88 25.57
C GLY A 563 -5.35 -34.92 24.41
N ALA A 564 -5.33 -35.42 23.16
CA ALA A 564 -5.29 -34.59 21.96
C ALA A 564 -6.60 -33.80 21.79
N ALA A 565 -7.76 -34.42 21.98
CA ALA A 565 -9.05 -33.72 21.91
C ALA A 565 -9.19 -32.63 23.00
N VAL A 566 -8.75 -32.91 24.22
CA VAL A 566 -8.70 -31.93 25.32
C VAL A 566 -7.74 -30.79 25.00
N ALA A 567 -6.56 -31.10 24.45
CA ALA A 567 -5.56 -30.10 24.07
C ALA A 567 -6.10 -29.14 23.00
N VAL A 568 -6.76 -29.65 21.94
CA VAL A 568 -7.41 -28.79 20.92
C VAL A 568 -8.46 -27.88 21.56
N ASP A 569 -9.30 -28.42 22.45
CA ASP A 569 -10.29 -27.61 23.18
C ASP A 569 -9.62 -26.48 23.99
N ARG A 570 -8.57 -26.78 24.76
CA ARG A 570 -7.88 -25.79 25.59
C ARG A 570 -7.16 -24.72 24.77
N VAL A 571 -6.57 -25.11 23.63
CA VAL A 571 -5.93 -24.18 22.69
C VAL A 571 -6.96 -23.18 22.17
N VAL A 572 -8.10 -23.65 21.69
CA VAL A 572 -9.14 -22.77 21.13
C VAL A 572 -9.82 -21.94 22.21
N ASP A 573 -10.08 -22.51 23.39
CA ASP A 573 -10.68 -21.77 24.52
C ASP A 573 -9.75 -20.65 25.04
N ARG A 574 -8.42 -20.76 24.81
CA ARG A 574 -7.44 -19.68 25.09
C ARG A 574 -7.23 -18.70 23.93
N GLY A 575 -8.05 -18.77 22.88
CA GLY A 575 -8.02 -17.85 21.74
C GLY A 575 -7.10 -18.26 20.60
N GLY A 576 -6.55 -19.48 20.62
CA GLY A 576 -5.81 -20.04 19.49
C GLY A 576 -6.74 -20.48 18.36
N GLY A 577 -6.25 -20.42 17.12
CA GLY A 577 -6.95 -20.98 15.96
C GLY A 577 -6.73 -22.48 15.79
N LEU A 578 -7.49 -23.11 14.88
CA LEU A 578 -7.24 -24.52 14.51
C LEU A 578 -5.85 -24.72 13.88
N GLY A 579 -5.31 -23.70 13.21
CA GLY A 579 -3.94 -23.71 12.71
C GLY A 579 -2.88 -23.70 13.82
N ASP A 580 -3.18 -23.06 14.96
CA ASP A 580 -2.30 -23.06 16.13
C ASP A 580 -2.38 -24.39 16.90
N ALA A 581 -3.51 -25.10 16.81
CA ALA A 581 -3.73 -26.36 17.51
C ALA A 581 -2.74 -27.46 17.09
N ASP A 582 -2.44 -27.63 15.80
CA ASP A 582 -1.45 -28.62 15.34
C ASP A 582 -0.03 -28.27 15.84
N SER A 583 0.32 -26.98 15.80
CA SER A 583 1.61 -26.50 16.31
C SER A 583 1.72 -26.72 17.82
N ALA A 584 0.67 -26.38 18.57
CA ALA A 584 0.62 -26.55 20.02
C ALA A 584 0.66 -28.02 20.45
N LEU A 585 -0.08 -28.90 19.77
CA LEU A 585 -0.04 -30.35 19.99
C LEU A 585 1.36 -30.91 19.69
N THR A 586 1.98 -30.48 18.59
CA THR A 586 3.35 -30.90 18.24
C THR A 586 4.35 -30.45 19.33
N SER A 587 4.27 -29.19 19.77
CA SER A 587 5.12 -28.66 20.85
C SER A 587 4.81 -29.25 22.23
N ALA A 588 3.63 -29.83 22.42
CA ALA A 588 3.23 -30.53 23.62
C ALA A 588 3.65 -32.01 23.62
N GLY A 589 4.30 -32.51 22.56
CA GLY A 589 4.84 -33.88 22.52
C GLY A 589 3.92 -34.93 21.90
N PHE A 590 2.79 -34.54 21.30
CA PHE A 590 1.96 -35.49 20.53
C PHE A 590 2.67 -35.84 19.22
N THR A 591 3.32 -37.01 19.16
CA THR A 591 4.15 -37.42 18.02
C THR A 591 3.34 -37.96 16.84
N ASP A 592 2.20 -38.61 17.10
CA ASP A 592 1.34 -39.17 16.06
C ASP A 592 0.58 -38.06 15.31
N LYS A 593 0.96 -37.86 14.05
CA LYS A 593 0.35 -36.88 13.16
C LYS A 593 -1.12 -37.18 12.86
N GLN A 594 -1.51 -38.44 12.67
CA GLN A 594 -2.90 -38.78 12.35
C GLN A 594 -3.81 -38.49 13.54
N MET A 595 -3.39 -38.87 14.75
CA MET A 595 -4.12 -38.54 15.97
C MET A 595 -4.34 -37.02 16.14
N ARG A 596 -3.31 -36.20 15.90
CA ARG A 596 -3.45 -34.72 15.95
C ARG A 596 -4.46 -34.21 14.93
N LEU A 597 -4.35 -34.64 13.68
CA LEU A 597 -5.26 -34.22 12.61
C LEU A 597 -6.70 -34.70 12.86
N ASP A 598 -6.87 -35.91 13.38
CA ASP A 598 -8.18 -36.46 13.73
C ASP A 598 -8.82 -35.69 14.87
N ALA A 599 -8.07 -35.34 15.92
CA ALA A 599 -8.57 -34.50 17.02
C ALA A 599 -9.03 -33.12 16.51
N ILE A 600 -8.26 -32.49 15.62
CA ILE A 600 -8.61 -31.19 15.02
C ILE A 600 -9.85 -31.32 14.13
N ARG A 601 -9.93 -32.35 13.28
CA ARG A 601 -11.09 -32.62 12.42
C ARG A 601 -12.35 -32.88 13.24
N ALA A 602 -12.24 -33.70 14.28
CA ALA A 602 -13.33 -34.01 15.21
C ALA A 602 -13.84 -32.74 15.90
N TYR A 603 -12.95 -31.88 16.40
CA TYR A 603 -13.32 -30.59 16.96
C TYR A 603 -14.06 -29.69 15.95
N ASN A 604 -13.51 -29.58 14.74
CA ASN A 604 -14.10 -28.74 13.69
C ASN A 604 -15.49 -29.23 13.30
N TYR A 605 -15.68 -30.55 13.19
CA TYR A 605 -16.99 -31.14 12.93
C TYR A 605 -17.99 -30.78 14.05
N ARG A 606 -17.64 -31.02 15.32
CA ARG A 606 -18.50 -30.71 16.47
C ARG A 606 -18.98 -29.26 16.46
N THR A 607 -18.07 -28.34 16.16
CA THR A 607 -18.34 -26.89 16.25
C THR A 607 -19.07 -26.35 15.03
N SER A 608 -18.79 -26.85 13.83
CA SER A 608 -19.48 -26.45 12.59
C SER A 608 -20.89 -27.03 12.48
N TRP A 609 -21.10 -28.28 12.91
CA TRP A 609 -22.41 -28.94 12.82
C TRP A 609 -23.28 -28.69 14.05
N GLY A 610 -22.71 -28.37 15.22
CA GLY A 610 -23.46 -28.13 16.45
C GLY A 610 -24.65 -27.16 16.31
N PRO A 611 -24.48 -25.98 15.69
CA PRO A 611 -25.59 -25.04 15.46
C PRO A 611 -26.70 -25.60 14.57
N ASN A 612 -26.35 -26.43 13.59
CA ASN A 612 -27.34 -27.04 12.68
C ASN A 612 -28.12 -28.19 13.33
N MET A 613 -27.59 -28.75 14.43
CA MET A 613 -28.24 -29.83 15.18
C MET A 613 -29.25 -29.31 16.19
N TRP A 614 -29.03 -28.10 16.73
CA TRP A 614 -29.87 -27.53 17.78
C TRP A 614 -29.71 -26.00 17.92
N ASP A 615 -30.84 -25.28 17.85
CA ASP A 615 -30.89 -23.80 17.95
C ASP A 615 -30.97 -23.28 19.41
N GLY A 616 -31.14 -24.17 20.39
CA GLY A 616 -31.21 -23.78 21.81
C GLY A 616 -29.81 -23.67 22.44
N ASP A 617 -29.50 -24.55 23.40
CA ASP A 617 -28.16 -24.58 24.02
C ASP A 617 -27.09 -25.10 23.04
N LYS A 618 -26.15 -24.22 22.67
CA LYS A 618 -24.99 -24.54 21.83
C LYS A 618 -24.27 -25.82 22.24
N HIS A 619 -24.10 -26.11 23.54
CA HIS A 619 -23.38 -27.32 23.94
C HIS A 619 -24.21 -28.58 23.83
N LEU A 620 -25.53 -28.47 23.95
CA LEU A 620 -26.41 -29.58 23.65
C LEU A 620 -26.33 -29.91 22.15
N GLY A 621 -26.36 -28.90 21.28
CA GLY A 621 -26.12 -29.08 19.84
C GLY A 621 -24.76 -29.70 19.53
N GLN A 622 -23.71 -29.28 20.24
CA GLN A 622 -22.38 -29.89 20.12
C GLN A 622 -22.34 -31.34 20.61
N ALA A 623 -23.05 -31.68 21.69
CA ALA A 623 -23.17 -33.04 22.19
C ALA A 623 -23.87 -33.96 21.17
N ILE A 624 -25.00 -33.49 20.62
CA ILE A 624 -25.72 -34.18 19.54
C ILE A 624 -24.84 -34.35 18.30
N ALA A 625 -24.10 -33.31 17.90
CA ALA A 625 -23.17 -33.38 16.78
C ALA A 625 -22.05 -34.41 17.04
N SER A 626 -21.45 -34.42 18.23
CA SER A 626 -20.39 -35.38 18.59
C SER A 626 -20.87 -36.84 18.56
N MET A 627 -22.13 -37.07 18.92
CA MET A 627 -22.73 -38.39 18.90
C MET A 627 -23.12 -38.84 17.47
N ASN A 628 -23.56 -37.91 16.62
CA ASN A 628 -23.77 -38.17 15.18
C ASN A 628 -22.47 -38.57 14.47
N VAL A 629 -21.32 -37.99 14.85
CA VAL A 629 -20.01 -38.40 14.32
C VAL A 629 -19.72 -39.87 14.62
N LEU A 630 -20.03 -40.34 15.84
CA LEU A 630 -19.81 -41.73 16.21
C LEU A 630 -20.62 -42.72 15.37
N LYS A 631 -21.81 -42.32 14.91
CA LYS A 631 -22.63 -43.11 13.97
C LYS A 631 -22.00 -43.20 12.58
N LEU A 632 -21.32 -42.15 12.13
CA LEU A 632 -20.62 -42.13 10.83
C LEU A 632 -19.29 -42.90 10.87
N GLY A 633 -18.69 -43.07 12.05
CA GLY A 633 -17.50 -43.90 12.23
C GLY A 633 -16.92 -43.79 13.64
N ARG A 634 -16.69 -44.93 14.30
CA ARG A 634 -16.11 -45.01 15.64
C ARG A 634 -14.58 -45.01 15.56
N THR A 635 -13.99 -43.83 15.46
CA THR A 635 -12.54 -43.65 15.61
C THR A 635 -12.19 -43.29 17.06
N PRO A 636 -10.96 -43.57 17.54
CA PRO A 636 -10.54 -43.16 18.88
C PRO A 636 -10.66 -41.65 19.11
N ALA A 637 -10.43 -40.84 18.09
CA ALA A 637 -10.59 -39.38 18.15
C ALA A 637 -12.06 -38.95 18.29
N ASN A 638 -13.00 -39.66 17.64
CA ASN A 638 -14.42 -39.38 17.75
C ASN A 638 -14.98 -39.76 19.12
N VAL A 639 -14.51 -40.88 19.69
CA VAL A 639 -14.86 -41.30 21.06
C VAL A 639 -14.31 -40.31 22.09
N ALA A 640 -13.05 -39.90 21.93
CA ALA A 640 -12.41 -38.86 22.73
C ALA A 640 -13.16 -37.52 22.66
N LEU A 641 -13.54 -37.09 21.47
CA LEU A 641 -14.35 -35.88 21.26
C LEU A 641 -15.70 -35.98 21.99
N PHE A 642 -16.37 -37.11 21.88
CA PHE A 642 -17.66 -37.36 22.52
C PHE A 642 -17.55 -37.30 24.05
N GLN A 643 -16.60 -38.03 24.64
CA GLN A 643 -16.30 -37.98 26.08
C GLN A 643 -15.96 -36.56 26.54
N ARG A 644 -15.12 -35.85 25.78
CA ARG A 644 -14.75 -34.46 26.08
C ARG A 644 -15.96 -33.52 26.00
N THR A 645 -16.84 -33.71 25.02
CA THR A 645 -18.04 -32.89 24.86
C THR A 645 -19.03 -33.13 25.99
N ALA A 646 -19.16 -34.37 26.47
CA ALA A 646 -19.92 -34.70 27.66
C ALA A 646 -19.35 -34.02 28.91
N HIS A 647 -18.03 -34.06 29.10
CA HIS A 647 -17.36 -33.36 30.20
C HIS A 647 -17.58 -31.84 30.14
N ARG A 648 -17.57 -31.24 28.94
CA ARG A 648 -17.82 -29.80 28.76
C ARG A 648 -19.28 -29.43 29.06
N LEU A 649 -20.24 -30.22 28.58
CA LEU A 649 -21.67 -30.02 28.85
C LEU A 649 -21.94 -30.14 30.35
N ALA A 650 -21.34 -31.14 31.00
CA ALA A 650 -21.44 -31.34 32.43
C ALA A 650 -20.82 -30.17 33.20
N ASN A 651 -19.58 -29.76 32.91
CA ASN A 651 -18.93 -28.62 33.57
C ASN A 651 -19.67 -27.29 33.46
N ARG A 652 -20.34 -27.01 32.34
CA ARG A 652 -21.13 -25.78 32.22
C ARG A 652 -22.41 -25.84 33.03
N ARG A 653 -23.04 -27.02 33.10
CA ARG A 653 -24.30 -27.22 33.86
C ARG A 653 -24.04 -27.54 35.35
N PHE A 654 -22.81 -27.88 35.73
CA PHE A 654 -22.31 -27.93 37.10
C PHE A 654 -22.13 -26.52 37.66
N ALA A 655 -23.23 -25.90 38.06
CA ALA A 655 -23.17 -24.71 38.89
C ALA A 655 -22.88 -25.04 40.38
N ASP A 656 -22.98 -26.31 40.78
CA ASP A 656 -22.74 -26.76 42.16
C ASP A 656 -22.36 -28.26 42.23
N PRO A 657 -21.08 -28.61 42.48
CA PRO A 657 -20.64 -30.00 42.62
C PRO A 657 -21.25 -30.72 43.83
N GLN A 658 -21.67 -29.97 44.86
CA GLN A 658 -22.12 -30.51 46.14
C GLN A 658 -23.62 -30.84 46.15
N LEU A 659 -24.39 -30.32 45.20
CA LEU A 659 -25.81 -30.61 45.06
C LEU A 659 -26.02 -32.10 44.72
N ARG A 660 -26.48 -32.88 45.70
CA ARG A 660 -26.70 -34.33 45.62
C ARG A 660 -28.18 -34.61 45.79
N PHE A 661 -28.64 -35.74 45.28
CA PHE A 661 -30.03 -36.16 45.48
C PHE A 661 -30.40 -36.26 46.98
N SER A 662 -29.42 -36.57 47.82
CA SER A 662 -29.55 -36.65 49.28
C SER A 662 -29.68 -35.30 50.00
N SER A 663 -29.52 -34.16 49.32
CA SER A 663 -29.70 -32.84 49.95
C SER A 663 -31.16 -32.36 49.98
N PHE A 664 -32.06 -33.15 49.39
CA PHE A 664 -33.50 -32.88 49.33
C PHE A 664 -34.24 -33.74 50.36
N ASP A 665 -35.38 -33.24 50.83
CA ASP A 665 -36.20 -33.97 51.81
C ASP A 665 -36.94 -35.14 51.16
N ALA A 666 -37.53 -36.03 51.96
CA ALA A 666 -38.19 -37.23 51.44
C ALA A 666 -39.32 -36.92 50.42
N GLU A 667 -40.12 -35.87 50.66
CA GLU A 667 -41.19 -35.43 49.75
C GLU A 667 -40.61 -34.85 48.44
N GLU A 668 -39.58 -34.01 48.53
CA GLU A 668 -38.91 -33.43 47.36
C GLU A 668 -38.19 -34.51 46.52
N GLN A 669 -37.56 -35.48 47.18
CA GLN A 669 -36.97 -36.65 46.52
C GLN A 669 -38.04 -37.47 45.79
N ALA A 670 -39.21 -37.67 46.39
CA ALA A 670 -40.33 -38.36 45.75
C ALA A 670 -40.81 -37.61 44.51
N LEU A 671 -40.96 -36.28 44.60
CA LEU A 671 -41.32 -35.42 43.46
C LEU A 671 -40.27 -35.50 42.34
N LEU A 672 -38.98 -35.39 42.66
CA LEU A 672 -37.90 -35.49 41.68
C LEU A 672 -37.84 -36.88 41.03
N ARG A 673 -38.02 -37.97 41.78
CA ARG A 673 -38.09 -39.34 41.21
C ARG A 673 -39.28 -39.48 40.26
N ALA A 674 -40.45 -39.02 40.67
CA ALA A 674 -41.65 -39.04 39.83
C ALA A 674 -41.43 -38.22 38.55
N TYR A 675 -40.80 -37.05 38.67
CA TYR A 675 -40.47 -36.19 37.54
C TYR A 675 -39.45 -36.83 36.57
N PHE A 676 -38.39 -37.47 37.06
CA PHE A 676 -37.43 -38.15 36.19
C PHE A 676 -38.01 -39.41 35.53
N ALA A 677 -38.97 -40.07 36.17
CA ALA A 677 -39.69 -41.20 35.59
C ALA A 677 -40.68 -40.76 34.50
N ASN A 678 -41.40 -39.66 34.72
CA ASN A 678 -42.37 -39.10 33.78
C ASN A 678 -42.29 -37.56 33.74
N PRO A 679 -41.42 -36.99 32.90
CA PRO A 679 -41.25 -35.54 32.83
C PRO A 679 -42.49 -34.87 32.29
N SER A 680 -42.93 -33.81 32.96
CA SER A 680 -44.12 -33.06 32.55
C SER A 680 -43.89 -31.55 32.64
N LYS A 681 -44.31 -30.85 31.57
CA LYS A 681 -44.19 -29.40 31.45
C LYS A 681 -44.88 -28.62 32.59
N PRO A 682 -46.07 -29.01 33.06
CA PRO A 682 -46.73 -28.32 34.16
C PRO A 682 -45.93 -28.37 35.47
N VAL A 683 -45.23 -29.49 35.74
CA VAL A 683 -44.44 -29.64 36.97
C VAL A 683 -43.21 -28.72 36.95
N ILE A 684 -42.48 -28.66 35.83
CA ILE A 684 -41.30 -27.77 35.75
C ILE A 684 -41.70 -26.29 35.74
N GLU A 685 -42.81 -25.93 35.08
CA GLU A 685 -43.34 -24.56 35.08
C GLU A 685 -43.75 -24.16 36.50
N ARG A 686 -44.35 -25.08 37.25
CA ARG A 686 -44.73 -24.84 38.64
C ARG A 686 -43.52 -24.71 39.56
N ILE A 687 -42.49 -25.55 39.41
CA ILE A 687 -41.20 -25.41 40.12
C ILE A 687 -40.59 -24.03 39.83
N ASN A 688 -40.61 -23.58 38.58
CA ASN A 688 -40.09 -22.27 38.19
C ASN A 688 -40.94 -21.10 38.73
N GLN A 689 -42.26 -21.24 38.76
CA GLN A 689 -43.16 -20.25 39.38
C GLN A 689 -42.87 -20.11 40.88
N VAL A 690 -42.64 -21.21 41.61
CA VAL A 690 -42.27 -21.15 43.02
C VAL A 690 -40.88 -20.54 43.20
N ALA A 691 -39.91 -20.94 42.37
CA ALA A 691 -38.56 -20.38 42.40
C ALA A 691 -38.51 -18.87 42.13
N THR A 692 -39.44 -18.34 41.34
CA THR A 692 -39.57 -16.90 41.04
C THR A 692 -40.51 -16.17 42.00
N GLY A 693 -41.07 -16.85 43.00
CA GLY A 693 -42.02 -16.28 43.96
C GLY A 693 -43.43 -16.03 43.41
N SER A 694 -43.72 -16.46 42.18
CA SER A 694 -45.05 -16.36 41.56
C SER A 694 -46.05 -17.41 42.05
N ALA A 695 -45.57 -18.40 42.81
CA ALA A 695 -46.36 -19.43 43.46
C ALA A 695 -45.70 -19.84 44.79
N THR A 696 -46.45 -20.49 45.68
CA THR A 696 -45.93 -20.97 46.98
C THR A 696 -46.10 -22.47 47.19
N THR A 697 -46.74 -23.20 46.26
CA THR A 697 -47.06 -24.63 46.41
C THR A 697 -46.58 -25.45 45.22
N LEU A 698 -46.06 -26.64 45.50
CA LEU A 698 -45.65 -27.64 44.51
C LEU A 698 -46.55 -28.88 44.55
N PRO A 699 -46.88 -29.50 43.40
CA PRO A 699 -47.67 -30.73 43.38
C PRO A 699 -46.94 -31.86 44.12
N GLY A 700 -47.61 -32.50 45.08
CA GLY A 700 -47.05 -33.64 45.83
C GLY A 700 -46.14 -33.29 47.00
N ILE A 701 -45.97 -31.99 47.32
CA ILE A 701 -45.31 -31.54 48.56
C ILE A 701 -46.36 -30.84 49.43
N THR A 702 -46.40 -31.18 50.71
CA THR A 702 -47.36 -30.58 51.64
C THR A 702 -46.85 -29.24 52.18
N GLY A 703 -47.72 -28.21 52.21
CA GLY A 703 -47.37 -26.88 52.72
C GLY A 703 -46.75 -25.91 51.70
N THR A 704 -46.20 -24.81 52.21
CA THR A 704 -45.56 -23.77 51.40
C THR A 704 -44.08 -24.10 51.18
N VAL A 705 -43.63 -24.09 49.92
CA VAL A 705 -42.24 -24.33 49.54
C VAL A 705 -41.51 -23.01 49.39
N GLU A 706 -40.35 -22.87 50.04
CA GLU A 706 -39.51 -21.68 49.89
C GLU A 706 -38.98 -21.53 48.46
N PRO A 707 -38.95 -20.31 47.90
CA PRO A 707 -38.42 -20.06 46.56
C PRO A 707 -37.00 -20.60 46.36
N GLU A 708 -36.15 -20.54 47.40
CA GLU A 708 -34.78 -21.06 47.36
C GLU A 708 -34.75 -22.59 47.18
N ARG A 709 -35.63 -23.33 47.87
CA ARG A 709 -35.74 -24.79 47.73
C ARG A 709 -36.19 -25.18 46.32
N ALA A 710 -37.20 -24.50 45.78
CA ALA A 710 -37.65 -24.73 44.40
C ALA A 710 -36.56 -24.39 43.37
N ALA A 711 -35.77 -23.34 43.60
CA ALA A 711 -34.62 -23.00 42.76
C ALA A 711 -33.52 -24.08 42.81
N LEU A 712 -33.26 -24.67 43.98
CA LEU A 712 -32.34 -25.80 44.13
C LEU A 712 -32.83 -27.04 43.37
N MET A 713 -34.12 -27.37 43.44
CA MET A 713 -34.71 -28.47 42.67
C MET A 713 -34.57 -28.26 41.16
N ASN A 714 -34.87 -27.05 40.68
CA ASN A 714 -34.72 -26.69 39.26
C ASN A 714 -33.26 -26.81 38.79
N ARG A 715 -32.30 -26.35 39.61
CA ARG A 715 -30.87 -26.51 39.35
C ARG A 715 -30.46 -27.99 39.35
N PHE A 716 -30.96 -28.78 40.29
CA PHE A 716 -30.62 -30.20 40.42
C PHE A 716 -31.07 -31.03 39.23
N ILE A 717 -32.25 -30.77 38.65
CA ILE A 717 -32.74 -31.47 37.46
C ILE A 717 -31.72 -31.39 36.31
N ASN A 718 -31.17 -30.20 36.06
CA ASN A 718 -30.15 -29.98 35.04
C ASN A 718 -28.82 -30.68 35.37
N VAL A 719 -28.40 -30.62 36.64
CA VAL A 719 -27.18 -31.27 37.13
C VAL A 719 -27.28 -32.78 37.00
N HIS A 720 -28.40 -33.38 37.43
CA HIS A 720 -28.61 -34.83 37.40
C HIS A 720 -28.50 -35.39 35.98
N LEU A 721 -29.23 -34.82 35.02
CA LEU A 721 -29.15 -35.27 33.63
C LEU A 721 -27.73 -35.15 33.07
N SER A 722 -27.04 -34.05 33.37
CA SER A 722 -25.67 -33.84 32.89
C SER A 722 -24.66 -34.84 33.47
N ARG A 723 -24.85 -35.27 34.74
CA ARG A 723 -24.07 -36.34 35.37
C ARG A 723 -24.34 -37.68 34.72
N SER A 724 -25.61 -38.01 34.51
CA SER A 724 -26.01 -39.26 33.87
C SER A 724 -25.44 -39.34 32.45
N TYR A 725 -25.48 -38.23 31.69
CA TYR A 725 -24.87 -38.18 30.35
C TYR A 725 -23.35 -38.33 30.40
N LEU A 726 -22.67 -37.66 31.33
CA LEU A 726 -21.23 -37.82 31.51
C LEU A 726 -20.85 -39.26 31.86
N ALA A 727 -21.59 -39.90 32.78
CA ALA A 727 -21.37 -41.28 33.17
C ALA A 727 -21.58 -42.24 32.00
N ALA A 728 -22.66 -42.07 31.23
CA ALA A 728 -22.91 -42.86 30.02
C ALA A 728 -21.81 -42.66 28.97
N ALA A 729 -21.33 -41.43 28.79
CA ALA A 729 -20.24 -41.14 27.85
C ALA A 729 -18.90 -41.74 28.28
N GLN A 730 -18.59 -41.72 29.59
CA GLN A 730 -17.39 -42.35 30.16
C GLN A 730 -17.46 -43.88 30.07
N ALA A 731 -18.64 -44.48 30.22
CA ALA A 731 -18.87 -45.91 30.03
C ALA A 731 -18.95 -46.32 28.55
N GLU A 732 -18.90 -45.36 27.61
CA GLU A 732 -19.12 -45.56 26.18
C GLU A 732 -20.47 -46.23 25.84
N ASP A 733 -21.48 -46.05 26.70
CA ASP A 733 -22.84 -46.54 26.52
C ASP A 733 -23.63 -45.56 25.63
N LEU A 734 -23.47 -45.73 24.31
CA LEU A 734 -24.10 -44.86 23.31
C LEU A 734 -25.64 -44.89 23.35
N PRO A 735 -26.31 -46.04 23.52
CA PRO A 735 -27.76 -46.09 23.71
C PRO A 735 -28.22 -45.26 24.91
N ALA A 736 -27.59 -45.43 26.09
CA ALA A 736 -27.94 -44.65 27.27
C ALA A 736 -27.67 -43.16 27.07
N ALA A 737 -26.53 -42.80 26.48
CA ALA A 737 -26.17 -41.41 26.20
C ALA A 737 -27.15 -40.74 25.24
N SER A 738 -27.60 -41.47 24.21
CA SER A 738 -28.60 -41.00 23.25
C SER A 738 -29.95 -40.75 23.91
N GLU A 739 -30.41 -41.70 24.73
CA GLU A 739 -31.67 -41.56 25.44
C GLU A 739 -31.63 -40.39 26.44
N ILE A 740 -30.51 -40.19 27.13
CA ILE A 740 -30.34 -39.05 28.04
C ILE A 740 -30.33 -37.72 27.26
N LEU A 741 -29.68 -37.66 26.10
CA LEU A 741 -29.72 -36.46 25.25
C LEU A 741 -31.12 -36.18 24.74
N ARG A 742 -31.91 -37.21 24.39
CA ARG A 742 -33.32 -37.04 24.01
C ARG A 742 -34.13 -36.46 25.16
N LYS A 743 -33.91 -36.93 26.39
CA LYS A 743 -34.54 -36.36 27.59
C LYS A 743 -34.10 -34.92 27.84
N MET A 744 -32.82 -34.60 27.72
CA MET A 744 -32.31 -33.22 27.80
C MET A 744 -32.81 -32.33 26.66
N ALA A 745 -33.28 -32.96 25.59
CA ALA A 745 -33.86 -32.36 24.40
C ALA A 745 -35.39 -32.57 24.37
N LEU A 746 -36.07 -32.73 25.52
CA LEU A 746 -37.52 -32.53 25.66
C LEU A 746 -37.88 -31.10 26.16
N PRO A 747 -38.87 -30.38 25.57
CA PRO A 747 -39.29 -29.04 26.00
C PRO A 747 -39.62 -28.93 27.49
N GLU A 748 -39.95 -30.06 28.12
CA GLU A 748 -40.17 -30.21 29.55
C GLU A 748 -38.92 -29.92 30.40
N TYR A 749 -37.71 -29.91 29.82
CA TYR A 749 -36.45 -29.69 30.54
C TYR A 749 -35.76 -28.35 30.23
N TRP A 750 -36.31 -27.50 29.36
CA TRP A 750 -35.85 -26.11 29.20
C TRP A 750 -36.97 -25.17 28.73
N LEU A 751 -36.90 -23.90 29.14
CA LEU A 751 -37.94 -22.89 28.91
C LEU A 751 -37.80 -22.14 27.55
N GLY A 752 -37.20 -22.78 26.53
CA GLY A 752 -36.75 -22.11 25.30
C GLY A 752 -37.55 -22.53 24.07
N THR A 753 -37.82 -21.56 23.18
CA THR A 753 -38.58 -21.74 21.93
C THR A 753 -37.70 -22.25 20.78
N SER A 754 -37.11 -23.44 20.93
CA SER A 754 -36.28 -24.04 19.87
C SER A 754 -37.11 -24.39 18.63
N LYS A 755 -36.63 -24.02 17.43
CA LYS A 755 -37.31 -24.28 16.15
C LYS A 755 -37.13 -25.70 15.61
N LEU A 756 -36.09 -26.42 16.05
CA LEU A 756 -35.75 -27.77 15.60
C LEU A 756 -36.43 -28.83 16.48
N THR A 757 -37.08 -29.82 15.86
CA THR A 757 -37.63 -30.98 16.58
C THR A 757 -36.50 -31.90 17.08
N PRO A 758 -36.34 -32.05 18.40
CA PRO A 758 -35.25 -32.80 19.05
C PRO A 758 -35.06 -34.24 18.57
N SER A 759 -36.18 -34.94 18.33
CA SER A 759 -36.21 -36.36 18.00
C SER A 759 -35.61 -36.71 16.64
N LYS A 760 -35.50 -35.74 15.73
CA LYS A 760 -34.98 -35.97 14.37
C LYS A 760 -33.45 -35.79 14.26
N ALA A 761 -32.84 -35.06 15.19
CA ALA A 761 -31.41 -34.75 15.16
C ALA A 761 -30.56 -35.71 16.01
N ILE A 762 -31.17 -36.45 16.93
CA ILE A 762 -30.48 -37.33 17.87
C ILE A 762 -30.46 -38.77 17.32
N PRO A 763 -29.27 -39.36 17.08
CA PRO A 763 -29.16 -40.71 16.55
C PRO A 763 -29.59 -41.76 17.57
N THR A 764 -30.43 -42.71 17.16
CA THR A 764 -30.70 -43.94 17.91
C THR A 764 -29.57 -44.95 17.67
N PHE A 765 -29.09 -45.57 18.75
CA PHE A 765 -28.05 -46.62 18.75
C PHE A 765 -28.63 -47.94 19.23
#